data_AF-A0A9P8RJ33-F1
#
_entry.id   AF-A0A9P8RJ33-F1
#
_cell.length_a   1.000
_cell.length_b   1.000
_cell.length_c   1.000
_cell.angle_alpha   90.00
_cell.angle_beta   90.00
_cell.angle_gamma   90.00
#
_symmetry.space_group_name_H-M   'P 1'
#
loop_
_entity.id
_entity.type
_entity.pdbx_description
1 polymer ?
#
loop_
_entity_poly.entity_id
_entity_poly.type
_entity_poly.pdbx_seq_one_letter_code
_entity_poly.pdbx_strand_id
1 'polypeptide(L)'
;MFSSRTFLLLLLVAILLATPVAAFGAGEVPSGSDFKGYVWRHGDITEVLKYLPASFITHYRFTQIQRKQIYFGNWLRDFSQVIDTTCLEAVPEPILRAIVSVLAFMEFGFATDEFDVTRERLGCYTHVEHIDNPQGYQDNAQDIDKRLRGPVLPEELEFDSRTGMKNYIANSGHGWRTSADYVREQLKQCVALGRVGRKRRNAGQRKESMIHLGAALHTLEDFSAHSNFVELCLHELGEDNVFTLVGDACRVKTPGVSGKKVPPIVTGTFGMLDIFHSLLGEADDMAILQSKGTLGSLEDKLDFGGPAFEQLFELIKKGIETVNKVTPDKVPLMEELNAVAMIFKKATDTISPPDSDSEDKADDAANPNLLWQTIEPVFYLHDRISKWLQEGTEETEESMADISTSQLSDYTNQLVFRFLAVMIESSVKELRKAVKAAKDRVDAEAAKAASAAVYEDGADASDPSHSDLSKDHFGNVLNQPAGLVGTVTTNWTTQQIVRCWDDPSIDEDQAIDEILTVLHHPAFPKKKTPIQQYMFDTVKGWWEACRPEEKERLRAKLTKESVKNRGHEDHDLTLKDLVAAGRPRGPASFPGSQPEVKQPPKKVSFPLAWAINELGRDINFIFTTTKKSFSDPVGAVGDVITGTGSFISRTTLAAISVPRWFARQAGHLGSKIWPFGSGRNTT
;
A
#
# COMPACT_ATOMS: atom_id res chain seq x y z
N MET A 1 -17.87 31.77 -21.61
CA MET A 1 -18.93 30.75 -21.40
C MET A 1 -18.72 29.66 -22.44
N PHE A 2 -18.19 28.51 -22.03
CA PHE A 2 -18.02 27.37 -22.93
C PHE A 2 -19.37 26.65 -23.10
N SER A 3 -19.69 26.27 -24.34
CA SER A 3 -20.91 25.50 -24.64
C SER A 3 -20.86 24.14 -23.96
N SER A 4 -22.02 23.61 -23.54
CA SER A 4 -22.17 22.27 -22.92
C SER A 4 -21.45 21.17 -23.72
N ARG A 5 -21.33 21.30 -25.04
CA ARG A 5 -20.57 20.37 -25.90
C ARG A 5 -19.07 20.49 -25.74
N THR A 6 -18.54 21.69 -25.54
CA THR A 6 -17.12 21.94 -25.29
C THR A 6 -16.72 21.46 -23.90
N PHE A 7 -17.60 21.60 -22.91
CA PHE A 7 -17.42 21.04 -21.57
C PHE A 7 -17.46 19.50 -21.60
N LEU A 8 -18.39 18.89 -22.33
CA LEU A 8 -18.46 17.43 -22.49
C LEU A 8 -17.22 16.86 -23.20
N LEU A 9 -16.70 17.56 -24.21
CA LEU A 9 -15.47 17.21 -24.90
C LEU A 9 -14.24 17.35 -24.00
N LEU A 10 -14.16 18.40 -23.18
CA LEU A 10 -13.08 18.57 -22.20
C LEU A 10 -13.15 17.50 -21.09
N LEU A 11 -14.35 17.11 -20.65
CA LEU A 11 -14.57 16.05 -19.67
C LEU A 11 -14.22 14.67 -20.23
N LEU A 12 -14.60 14.37 -21.49
CA LEU A 12 -14.23 13.14 -22.19
C LEU A 12 -12.72 13.06 -22.42
N VAL A 13 -12.07 14.17 -22.76
CA VAL A 13 -10.61 14.24 -22.88
C VAL A 13 -9.95 14.05 -21.50
N ALA A 14 -10.48 14.64 -20.42
CA ALA A 14 -9.96 14.46 -19.06
C ALA A 14 -10.15 13.02 -18.53
N ILE A 15 -11.27 12.36 -18.85
CA ILE A 15 -11.51 10.95 -18.51
C ILE A 15 -10.62 10.02 -19.35
N LEU A 16 -10.38 10.34 -20.62
CA LEU A 16 -9.42 9.62 -21.48
C LEU A 16 -7.95 9.85 -21.06
N LEU A 17 -7.67 10.89 -20.27
CA LEU A 17 -6.36 11.20 -19.68
C LEU A 17 -6.23 10.73 -18.22
N ALA A 18 -7.25 10.08 -17.65
CA ALA A 18 -7.19 9.53 -16.30
C ALA A 18 -6.30 8.28 -16.29
N THR A 19 -5.05 8.45 -15.90
CA THR A 19 -4.10 7.35 -15.66
C THR A 19 -4.35 6.69 -14.29
N PRO A 20 -3.89 5.45 -14.08
CA PRO A 20 -3.84 4.85 -12.75
C PRO A 20 -3.14 5.80 -11.76
N VAL A 21 -3.62 5.76 -10.53
CA VAL A 21 -3.23 6.70 -9.48
C VAL A 21 -2.12 6.05 -8.66
N ALA A 22 -0.90 6.39 -9.04
CA ALA A 22 0.32 5.96 -8.37
C ALA A 22 0.68 6.96 -7.27
N ALA A 23 1.13 6.48 -6.10
CA ALA A 23 1.61 7.25 -4.95
C ALA A 23 2.80 6.50 -4.30
N PHE A 24 3.77 7.19 -3.68
CA PHE A 24 4.81 6.58 -2.80
C PHE A 24 5.73 5.52 -3.44
N GLY A 25 6.26 5.70 -4.65
CA GLY A 25 6.97 4.60 -5.32
C GLY A 25 6.07 3.39 -5.64
N ALA A 26 4.84 3.34 -5.12
CA ALA A 26 3.73 2.54 -5.57
C ALA A 26 3.17 3.11 -6.88
N GLY A 27 2.26 2.33 -7.44
CA GLY A 27 1.84 2.35 -8.82
C GLY A 27 2.81 1.61 -9.74
N GLU A 28 2.47 1.65 -11.02
CA GLU A 28 3.33 1.15 -12.09
C GLU A 28 3.42 2.18 -13.21
N VAL A 29 4.53 2.19 -13.94
CA VAL A 29 4.58 2.91 -15.21
C VAL A 29 3.48 2.35 -16.14
N PRO A 30 2.62 3.20 -16.75
CA PRO A 30 1.55 2.72 -17.62
C PRO A 30 2.08 1.79 -18.71
N SER A 31 1.36 0.71 -19.03
CA SER A 31 1.86 -0.33 -19.94
C SER A 31 2.19 0.19 -21.36
N GLY A 32 1.54 1.29 -21.79
CA GLY A 32 1.81 1.96 -23.07
C GLY A 32 2.90 3.04 -23.03
N SER A 33 3.50 3.32 -21.87
CA SER A 33 4.57 4.31 -21.74
C SER A 33 5.90 3.75 -22.21
N ASP A 34 6.64 4.54 -22.98
CA ASP A 34 7.97 4.15 -23.45
C ASP A 34 8.98 4.00 -22.31
N PHE A 35 8.73 4.63 -21.15
CA PHE A 35 9.56 4.50 -19.95
C PHE A 35 9.46 3.10 -19.30
N LYS A 36 8.47 2.28 -19.68
CA LYS A 36 8.24 0.95 -19.07
C LYS A 36 9.45 0.04 -19.25
N GLY A 37 9.96 -0.45 -18.13
CA GLY A 37 11.13 -1.31 -18.05
C GLY A 37 12.47 -0.58 -18.04
N TYR A 38 12.49 0.76 -18.00
CA TYR A 38 13.70 1.53 -17.74
C TYR A 38 13.71 2.18 -16.35
N VAL A 39 12.54 2.64 -15.91
CA VAL A 39 12.32 3.17 -14.57
C VAL A 39 11.44 2.21 -13.78
N TRP A 40 11.56 2.25 -12.46
CA TRP A 40 10.97 1.26 -11.58
C TRP A 40 10.23 1.88 -10.40
N ARG A 41 9.06 1.29 -10.12
CA ARG A 41 8.18 1.48 -8.97
C ARG A 41 7.82 0.10 -8.41
N HIS A 42 7.26 0.01 -7.22
CA HIS A 42 6.84 -1.26 -6.60
C HIS A 42 5.89 -2.08 -7.49
N GLY A 43 4.96 -1.42 -8.20
CA GLY A 43 4.08 -2.09 -9.16
C GLY A 43 4.85 -2.66 -10.37
N ASP A 44 5.87 -1.94 -10.86
CA ASP A 44 6.75 -2.44 -11.94
C ASP A 44 7.60 -3.63 -11.49
N ILE A 45 8.08 -3.63 -10.24
CA ILE A 45 8.86 -4.73 -9.67
C ILE A 45 7.96 -5.98 -9.50
N THR A 46 6.73 -5.78 -9.03
CA THR A 46 5.76 -6.88 -8.83
C THR A 46 5.36 -7.56 -10.15
N GLU A 47 5.50 -6.89 -11.29
CA GLU A 47 5.24 -7.48 -12.61
C GLU A 47 6.21 -8.63 -12.96
N VAL A 48 7.34 -8.78 -12.25
CA VAL A 48 8.24 -9.94 -12.41
C VAL A 48 7.54 -11.26 -12.08
N LEU A 49 6.53 -11.24 -11.20
CA LEU A 49 5.76 -12.42 -10.82
C LEU A 49 5.08 -13.11 -12.00
N LYS A 50 4.86 -12.44 -13.14
CA LYS A 50 4.26 -13.07 -14.33
C LYS A 50 5.17 -14.11 -14.98
N TYR A 51 6.47 -14.04 -14.70
CA TYR A 51 7.47 -14.99 -15.16
C TYR A 51 7.75 -16.11 -14.16
N LEU A 52 7.11 -16.08 -12.98
CA LEU A 52 7.40 -17.00 -11.88
C LEU A 52 6.31 -18.04 -11.68
N PRO A 53 6.67 -19.25 -11.22
CA PRO A 53 5.72 -20.28 -10.91
C PRO A 53 4.98 -19.92 -9.63
N ALA A 54 3.66 -19.96 -9.67
CA ALA A 54 2.81 -20.06 -8.48
C ALA A 54 2.86 -21.48 -7.87
N SER A 55 3.40 -22.47 -8.60
CA SER A 55 3.75 -23.80 -8.11
C SER A 55 4.83 -24.43 -9.00
N PHE A 56 5.88 -24.94 -8.39
CA PHE A 56 6.92 -25.75 -9.06
C PHE A 56 6.43 -27.15 -9.39
N ILE A 57 5.39 -27.66 -8.72
CA ILE A 57 4.79 -28.98 -9.05
C ILE A 57 3.97 -28.87 -10.33
N THR A 58 3.10 -27.85 -10.43
CA THR A 58 2.23 -27.72 -11.60
C THR A 58 2.84 -26.90 -12.71
N HIS A 59 3.95 -26.20 -12.47
CA HIS A 59 4.53 -25.19 -13.36
C HIS A 59 3.56 -24.07 -13.77
N TYR A 60 2.48 -23.84 -13.01
CA TYR A 60 1.56 -22.75 -13.33
C TYR A 60 2.15 -21.43 -12.88
N ARG A 61 2.10 -20.41 -13.73
CA ARG A 61 2.46 -19.03 -13.35
C ARG A 61 1.40 -18.36 -12.49
N PHE A 62 1.76 -17.27 -11.82
CA PHE A 62 0.79 -16.42 -11.12
C PHE A 62 -0.22 -15.81 -12.10
N THR A 63 -1.51 -15.94 -11.78
CA THR A 63 -2.60 -15.25 -12.47
C THR A 63 -2.53 -13.74 -12.25
N GLN A 64 -3.19 -12.95 -13.10
CA GLN A 64 -3.24 -11.49 -12.93
C GLN A 64 -3.82 -11.10 -11.56
N ILE A 65 -4.91 -11.74 -11.13
CA ILE A 65 -5.52 -11.45 -9.83
C ILE A 65 -4.58 -11.78 -8.65
N GLN A 66 -3.79 -12.86 -8.75
CA GLN A 66 -2.81 -13.19 -7.71
C GLN A 66 -1.66 -12.18 -7.65
N ARG A 67 -1.18 -11.70 -8.81
CA ARG A 67 -0.18 -10.63 -8.82
C ARG A 67 -0.74 -9.35 -8.18
N LYS A 68 -1.98 -8.98 -8.50
CA LYS A 68 -2.66 -7.85 -7.84
C LYS A 68 -2.81 -8.06 -6.32
N GLN A 69 -3.10 -9.26 -5.85
CA GLN A 69 -3.18 -9.56 -4.41
C GLN A 69 -1.83 -9.40 -3.70
N ILE A 70 -0.74 -9.87 -4.32
CA ILE A 70 0.62 -9.68 -3.81
C ILE A 70 0.94 -8.18 -3.80
N TYR A 71 0.69 -7.51 -4.91
CA TYR A 71 0.95 -6.08 -5.01
C TYR A 71 0.10 -5.25 -4.03
N PHE A 72 -1.15 -5.64 -3.76
CA PHE A 72 -1.99 -4.98 -2.75
C PHE A 72 -1.37 -5.04 -1.35
N GLY A 73 -0.77 -6.18 -0.97
CA GLY A 73 -0.05 -6.28 0.30
C GLY A 73 1.19 -5.38 0.38
N ASN A 74 1.89 -5.21 -0.74
CA ASN A 74 3.03 -4.29 -0.88
C ASN A 74 2.54 -2.83 -0.77
N TRP A 75 1.60 -2.45 -1.63
CA TRP A 75 0.97 -1.12 -1.70
C TRP A 75 0.36 -0.66 -0.36
N LEU A 76 -0.20 -1.57 0.44
CA LEU A 76 -0.72 -1.20 1.76
C LEU A 76 0.36 -0.68 2.72
N ARG A 77 1.63 -1.05 2.53
CA ARG A 77 2.75 -0.57 3.37
C ARG A 77 3.05 0.88 3.04
N ASP A 78 3.17 1.20 1.75
CA ASP A 78 3.29 2.58 1.25
C ASP A 78 2.22 3.50 1.84
N PHE A 79 0.97 3.05 1.81
CA PHE A 79 -0.17 3.85 2.30
C PHE A 79 -0.39 3.79 3.81
N SER A 80 0.31 2.90 4.53
CA SER A 80 0.26 2.88 6.00
C SER A 80 0.86 4.16 6.60
N GLN A 81 1.75 4.83 5.85
CA GLN A 81 2.36 6.13 6.18
C GLN A 81 1.31 7.24 6.37
N VAL A 82 0.13 7.12 5.76
CA VAL A 82 -1.01 8.03 5.97
C VAL A 82 -1.58 7.90 7.40
N ILE A 83 -1.39 6.74 8.03
CA ILE A 83 -1.81 6.48 9.40
C ILE A 83 -0.61 6.70 10.34
N ASP A 84 -0.13 7.94 10.38
CA ASP A 84 0.92 8.42 11.27
C ASP A 84 0.45 9.63 12.10
N THR A 85 1.22 9.98 13.13
CA THR A 85 1.00 11.12 14.05
C THR A 85 0.42 12.36 13.37
N THR A 86 1.06 12.83 12.30
CA THR A 86 0.69 14.06 11.59
C THR A 86 -0.74 14.05 11.04
N CYS A 87 -1.11 12.96 10.35
CA CYS A 87 -2.42 12.85 9.74
C CYS A 87 -3.49 12.54 10.79
N LEU A 88 -3.15 11.73 11.80
CA LEU A 88 -4.07 11.33 12.88
C LEU A 88 -4.46 12.48 13.81
N GLU A 89 -3.60 13.48 13.98
CA GLU A 89 -3.94 14.71 14.71
C GLU A 89 -4.95 15.57 13.97
N ALA A 90 -4.97 15.50 12.63
CA ALA A 90 -5.84 16.33 11.80
C ALA A 90 -7.13 15.61 11.40
N VAL A 91 -7.08 14.31 11.13
CA VAL A 91 -8.18 13.52 10.56
C VAL A 91 -8.29 12.18 11.29
N PRO A 92 -9.49 11.79 11.76
CA PRO A 92 -9.70 10.49 12.40
C PRO A 92 -9.27 9.29 11.54
N GLU A 93 -8.64 8.28 12.15
CA GLU A 93 -8.16 7.08 11.45
C GLU A 93 -9.18 6.43 10.51
N PRO A 94 -10.46 6.22 10.90
CA PRO A 94 -11.34 5.47 10.01
C PRO A 94 -11.76 6.28 8.78
N ILE A 95 -11.61 7.62 8.81
CA ILE A 95 -11.74 8.50 7.64
C ILE A 95 -10.51 8.40 6.74
N LEU A 96 -9.30 8.45 7.32
CA LEU A 96 -8.05 8.25 6.56
C LEU A 96 -8.05 6.89 5.86
N ARG A 97 -8.46 5.83 6.57
CA ARG A 97 -8.58 4.49 6.00
C ARG A 97 -9.64 4.41 4.90
N ALA A 98 -10.76 5.14 5.03
CA ALA A 98 -11.75 5.22 3.95
C ALA A 98 -11.16 5.88 2.69
N ILE A 99 -10.36 6.95 2.85
CA ILE A 99 -9.64 7.57 1.73
C ILE A 99 -8.69 6.56 1.08
N VAL A 100 -7.88 5.85 1.87
CA VAL A 100 -7.00 4.78 1.36
C VAL A 100 -7.78 3.67 0.65
N SER A 101 -8.97 3.30 1.14
CA SER A 101 -9.84 2.30 0.50
C SER A 101 -10.28 2.74 -0.90
N VAL A 102 -10.58 4.03 -1.08
CA VAL A 102 -10.91 4.59 -2.39
C VAL A 102 -9.69 4.62 -3.32
N LEU A 103 -8.51 4.93 -2.78
CA LEU A 103 -7.27 4.91 -3.56
C LEU A 103 -6.93 3.48 -4.00
N ALA A 104 -7.08 2.50 -3.12
CA ALA A 104 -6.95 1.09 -3.46
C ALA A 104 -7.96 0.69 -4.54
N PHE A 105 -9.22 1.14 -4.44
CA PHE A 105 -10.21 0.91 -5.47
C PHE A 105 -9.78 1.46 -6.83
N MET A 106 -9.25 2.68 -6.85
CA MET A 106 -8.77 3.34 -8.08
C MET A 106 -7.58 2.63 -8.72
N GLU A 107 -6.72 2.01 -7.91
CA GLU A 107 -5.52 1.29 -8.37
C GLU A 107 -5.85 -0.14 -8.82
N PHE A 108 -6.55 -0.90 -7.97
CA PHE A 108 -6.75 -2.34 -8.19
C PHE A 108 -8.02 -2.64 -8.99
N GLY A 109 -8.97 -1.71 -9.02
CA GLY A 109 -10.31 -1.89 -9.57
C GLY A 109 -11.20 -2.75 -8.68
N PHE A 110 -10.83 -2.92 -7.40
CA PHE A 110 -11.56 -3.73 -6.41
C PHE A 110 -11.41 -3.11 -5.02
N ALA A 111 -12.37 -3.34 -4.14
CA ALA A 111 -12.42 -2.76 -2.79
C ALA A 111 -12.87 -3.73 -1.68
N THR A 112 -13.18 -4.99 -2.01
CA THR A 112 -13.74 -5.98 -1.07
C THR A 112 -12.94 -7.29 -1.07
N ASP A 113 -13.20 -8.13 -0.05
CA ASP A 113 -12.58 -9.45 0.15
C ASP A 113 -11.05 -9.37 0.20
N GLU A 114 -10.34 -9.76 -0.87
CA GLU A 114 -8.88 -9.68 -0.92
C GLU A 114 -8.32 -8.24 -1.04
N PHE A 115 -9.15 -7.28 -1.47
CA PHE A 115 -8.78 -5.87 -1.65
C PHE A 115 -9.41 -4.95 -0.59
N ASP A 116 -10.03 -5.53 0.43
CA ASP A 116 -10.58 -4.77 1.56
C ASP A 116 -9.47 -4.15 2.42
N VAL A 117 -9.47 -2.82 2.52
CA VAL A 117 -8.54 -2.05 3.37
C VAL A 117 -9.06 -2.03 4.81
N THR A 118 -8.84 -3.16 5.49
CA THR A 118 -9.17 -3.30 6.91
C THR A 118 -8.18 -2.55 7.79
N ARG A 119 -8.60 -2.25 9.02
CA ARG A 119 -7.73 -1.60 10.02
C ARG A 119 -6.47 -2.42 10.30
N GLU A 120 -6.59 -3.74 10.30
CA GLU A 120 -5.47 -4.66 10.54
C GLU A 120 -4.55 -4.79 9.32
N ARG A 121 -5.11 -4.83 8.10
CA ARG A 121 -4.30 -4.92 6.87
C ARG A 121 -3.57 -3.62 6.54
N LEU A 122 -4.18 -2.45 6.80
CA LEU A 122 -3.52 -1.16 6.60
C LEU A 122 -2.53 -0.87 7.73
N GLY A 123 -2.89 -1.16 8.98
CA GLY A 123 -2.02 -0.90 10.12
C GLY A 123 -1.81 0.59 10.39
N CYS A 124 -0.63 0.92 10.92
CA CYS A 124 -0.11 2.28 11.10
C CYS A 124 1.29 2.33 10.52
N TYR A 125 1.81 3.53 10.28
CA TYR A 125 3.21 3.72 9.94
C TYR A 125 4.12 3.01 10.96
N THR A 126 5.14 2.33 10.45
CA THR A 126 6.23 1.80 11.26
C THR A 126 7.52 1.76 10.45
N HIS A 127 8.62 2.19 11.06
CA HIS A 127 9.93 2.28 10.41
C HIS A 127 10.41 0.92 9.85
N VAL A 128 10.08 -0.19 10.51
CA VAL A 128 10.52 -1.52 10.08
C VAL A 128 9.95 -1.97 8.72
N GLU A 129 8.81 -1.41 8.31
CA GLU A 129 8.17 -1.75 7.03
C GLU A 129 8.93 -1.16 5.84
N HIS A 130 9.52 0.01 6.03
CA HIS A 130 10.25 0.78 5.01
C HIS A 130 11.78 0.77 5.19
N ILE A 131 12.25 0.11 6.25
CA ILE A 131 13.65 0.17 6.69
C ILE A 131 14.07 1.61 7.01
N ASP A 132 13.14 2.46 7.44
CA ASP A 132 13.45 3.85 7.79
C ASP A 132 14.36 3.95 9.01
N ASN A 133 15.15 5.01 9.04
CA ASN A 133 15.88 5.42 10.23
C ASN A 133 14.90 6.10 11.19
N PRO A 134 14.66 5.55 12.39
CA PRO A 134 13.69 6.11 13.32
C PRO A 134 14.20 7.36 14.05
N GLN A 135 15.43 7.81 13.81
CA GLN A 135 15.99 9.00 14.44
C GLN A 135 15.09 10.23 14.25
N GLY A 136 14.70 10.84 15.37
CA GLY A 136 13.82 12.02 15.39
C GLY A 136 12.32 11.71 15.45
N TYR A 137 11.91 10.43 15.48
CA TYR A 137 10.50 10.07 15.67
C TYR A 137 9.98 10.45 17.05
N GLN A 138 8.71 10.85 17.14
CA GLN A 138 8.11 11.42 18.35
C GLN A 138 7.91 10.37 19.47
N ASP A 139 8.42 10.65 20.67
CA ASP A 139 8.30 9.74 21.83
C ASP A 139 6.86 9.52 22.30
N ASN A 140 5.97 10.48 22.09
CA ASN A 140 4.57 10.45 22.51
C ASN A 140 3.61 9.97 21.41
N ALA A 141 4.10 9.39 20.30
CA ALA A 141 3.26 8.91 19.21
C ALA A 141 2.16 7.93 19.68
N GLN A 142 2.45 7.10 20.68
CA GLN A 142 1.49 6.17 21.27
C GLN A 142 0.34 6.83 22.05
N ASP A 143 0.44 8.12 22.37
CA ASP A 143 -0.67 8.87 22.95
C ASP A 143 -1.72 9.24 21.89
N ILE A 144 -1.33 9.32 20.62
CA ILE A 144 -2.21 9.56 19.47
C ILE A 144 -2.88 8.24 19.02
N ASP A 145 -2.11 7.20 18.70
CA ASP A 145 -2.61 5.84 18.44
C ASP A 145 -1.67 4.80 19.04
N LYS A 146 -2.22 3.88 19.86
CA LYS A 146 -1.45 2.86 20.59
C LYS A 146 -0.69 1.87 19.68
N ARG A 147 -1.01 1.82 18.39
CA ARG A 147 -0.31 0.97 17.40
C ARG A 147 0.97 1.60 16.87
N LEU A 148 1.15 2.92 17.01
CA LEU A 148 2.37 3.60 16.61
C LEU A 148 3.56 3.16 17.48
N ARG A 149 4.78 3.38 16.97
CA ARG A 149 5.98 2.99 17.71
C ARG A 149 6.17 3.79 18.99
N GLY A 150 6.85 3.18 19.95
CA GLY A 150 7.31 3.87 21.16
C GLY A 150 8.56 4.71 20.90
N PRO A 151 9.14 5.27 21.99
CA PRO A 151 10.36 6.06 21.95
C PRO A 151 11.52 5.37 21.24
N VAL A 152 12.40 6.17 20.65
CA VAL A 152 13.61 5.70 19.96
C VAL A 152 14.70 5.41 20.98
N LEU A 153 15.25 4.20 20.94
CA LEU A 153 16.35 3.79 21.80
C LEU A 153 17.68 4.19 21.14
N PRO A 154 18.59 4.92 21.82
CA PRO A 154 19.87 5.30 21.23
C PRO A 154 20.66 4.11 20.67
N GLU A 155 20.60 2.96 21.34
CA GLU A 155 21.26 1.72 20.93
C GLU A 155 20.73 1.17 19.61
N GLU A 156 19.45 1.41 19.26
CA GLU A 156 18.89 0.95 17.99
C GLU A 156 19.49 1.71 16.78
N LEU A 157 20.03 2.91 17.03
CA LEU A 157 20.69 3.76 16.04
C LEU A 157 22.20 3.51 15.93
N GLU A 158 22.78 2.65 16.76
CA GLU A 158 24.18 2.26 16.65
C GLU A 158 24.41 1.25 15.51
N PHE A 159 25.67 0.96 15.21
CA PHE A 159 26.06 -0.01 14.19
C PHE A 159 26.30 -1.40 14.79
N ASP A 160 25.73 -2.43 14.17
CA ASP A 160 26.13 -3.81 14.46
C ASP A 160 27.51 -4.11 13.85
N SER A 161 28.50 -4.28 14.71
CA SER A 161 29.88 -4.62 14.32
C SER A 161 30.02 -5.88 13.46
N ARG A 162 29.03 -6.79 13.47
CA ARG A 162 29.07 -8.04 12.70
C ARG A 162 28.60 -7.87 11.25
N THR A 163 27.71 -6.92 11.00
CA THR A 163 27.03 -6.74 9.71
C THR A 163 27.34 -5.40 9.05
N GLY A 164 27.79 -4.41 9.82
CA GLY A 164 28.09 -3.06 9.34
C GLY A 164 26.85 -2.24 9.04
N MET A 165 25.70 -2.65 9.56
CA MET A 165 24.39 -2.02 9.37
C MET A 165 23.92 -1.40 10.68
N LYS A 166 23.02 -0.41 10.61
CA LYS A 166 22.30 0.10 11.78
C LYS A 166 21.52 -1.03 12.48
N ASN A 167 21.47 -0.99 13.80
CA ASN A 167 20.87 -2.05 14.63
C ASN A 167 19.38 -2.28 14.33
N TYR A 168 18.61 -1.23 14.02
CA TYR A 168 17.20 -1.34 13.64
C TYR A 168 16.95 -2.09 12.31
N ILE A 169 17.97 -2.37 11.50
CA ILE A 169 17.79 -3.05 10.21
C ILE A 169 17.62 -4.56 10.39
N ALA A 170 18.55 -5.21 11.12
CA ALA A 170 18.56 -6.67 11.25
C ALA A 170 19.13 -7.22 12.58
N ASN A 171 19.44 -6.38 13.57
CA ASN A 171 19.97 -6.84 14.86
C ASN A 171 18.84 -7.11 15.87
N SER A 172 18.14 -8.24 15.69
CA SER A 172 16.99 -8.67 16.48
C SER A 172 17.31 -9.00 17.94
N GLY A 173 16.31 -8.91 18.82
CA GLY A 173 16.37 -9.49 20.18
C GLY A 173 16.89 -8.55 21.29
N HIS A 174 16.94 -7.25 21.04
CA HIS A 174 17.52 -6.26 21.94
C HIS A 174 16.52 -5.23 22.52
N GLY A 175 15.22 -5.44 22.31
CA GLY A 175 14.16 -4.57 22.87
C GLY A 175 13.55 -3.57 21.87
N TRP A 176 14.16 -3.41 20.69
CA TRP A 176 13.57 -2.76 19.52
C TRP A 176 13.13 -3.80 18.48
N ARG A 177 12.27 -3.38 17.54
CA ARG A 177 11.90 -4.19 16.36
C ARG A 177 12.81 -3.85 15.19
N THR A 178 13.12 -4.85 14.36
CA THR A 178 13.91 -4.67 13.15
C THR A 178 13.12 -4.96 11.87
N SER A 179 13.57 -4.43 10.73
CA SER A 179 13.03 -4.80 9.41
C SER A 179 13.17 -6.29 9.13
N ALA A 180 14.27 -6.92 9.55
CA ALA A 180 14.42 -8.37 9.47
C ALA A 180 13.37 -9.14 10.29
N ASP A 181 13.00 -8.64 11.49
CA ASP A 181 11.93 -9.25 12.31
C ASP A 181 10.58 -9.15 11.61
N TYR A 182 10.29 -7.98 11.02
CA TYR A 182 9.06 -7.74 10.29
C TYR A 182 8.94 -8.65 9.06
N VAL A 183 9.98 -8.71 8.21
CA VAL A 183 10.01 -9.60 7.04
C VAL A 183 9.86 -11.05 7.48
N ARG A 184 10.55 -11.49 8.54
CA ARG A 184 10.40 -12.85 9.09
C ARG A 184 8.96 -13.14 9.49
N GLU A 185 8.31 -12.21 10.21
CA GLU A 185 6.93 -12.34 10.65
C GLU A 185 5.97 -12.49 9.46
N GLN A 186 6.07 -11.61 8.46
CA GLN A 186 5.23 -11.64 7.26
C GLN A 186 5.44 -12.92 6.46
N LEU A 187 6.70 -13.34 6.25
CA LEU A 187 6.99 -14.58 5.50
C LEU A 187 6.51 -15.84 6.24
N LYS A 188 6.59 -15.89 7.57
CA LYS A 188 6.00 -16.99 8.35
C LYS A 188 4.49 -17.06 8.19
N GLN A 189 3.79 -15.92 8.28
CA GLN A 189 2.35 -15.86 8.08
C GLN A 189 1.97 -16.27 6.65
N CYS A 190 2.73 -15.79 5.66
CA CYS A 190 2.62 -16.16 4.26
C CYS A 190 2.76 -17.68 4.03
N VAL A 191 3.80 -18.33 4.58
CA VAL A 191 4.01 -19.77 4.44
C VAL A 191 2.90 -20.55 5.15
N ALA A 192 2.57 -20.20 6.40
CA ALA A 192 1.54 -20.88 7.17
C ALA A 192 0.17 -20.82 6.47
N LEU A 193 -0.28 -19.63 6.07
CA LEU A 193 -1.55 -19.43 5.39
C LEU A 193 -1.57 -20.09 4.01
N GLY A 194 -0.47 -20.03 3.25
CA GLY A 194 -0.36 -20.65 1.95
C GLY A 194 -0.43 -22.18 2.01
N ARG A 195 0.25 -22.80 3.00
CA ARG A 195 0.18 -24.25 3.26
C ARG A 195 -1.23 -24.69 3.62
N VAL A 196 -1.92 -24.00 4.54
CA VAL A 196 -3.30 -24.36 4.92
C VAL A 196 -4.26 -24.11 3.76
N GLY A 197 -4.11 -23.00 3.05
CA GLY A 197 -4.91 -22.62 1.89
C GLY A 197 -4.84 -23.64 0.75
N ARG A 198 -3.65 -24.21 0.48
CA ARG A 198 -3.46 -25.30 -0.50
C ARG A 198 -4.05 -26.62 0.00
N LYS A 199 -3.75 -27.02 1.23
CA LYS A 199 -4.20 -28.31 1.81
C LYS A 199 -5.72 -28.42 1.94
N ARG A 200 -6.38 -27.35 2.39
CA ARG A 200 -7.82 -27.35 2.69
C ARG A 200 -8.67 -26.78 1.55
N ARG A 201 -8.06 -26.45 0.41
CA ARG A 201 -8.68 -25.69 -0.71
C ARG A 201 -9.34 -24.39 -0.26
N ASN A 202 -8.93 -23.84 0.89
CA ASN A 202 -9.49 -22.61 1.46
C ASN A 202 -9.00 -21.41 0.62
N ALA A 203 -9.94 -20.72 -0.04
CA ALA A 203 -9.62 -19.58 -0.90
C ALA A 203 -9.17 -18.35 -0.09
N GLY A 204 -9.83 -18.05 1.04
CA GLY A 204 -9.50 -16.90 1.88
C GLY A 204 -8.06 -16.96 2.41
N GLN A 205 -7.62 -18.10 2.92
CA GLN A 205 -6.23 -18.23 3.40
C GLN A 205 -5.19 -18.13 2.27
N ARG A 206 -5.53 -18.58 1.05
CA ARG A 206 -4.66 -18.38 -0.12
C ARG A 206 -4.55 -16.90 -0.49
N LYS A 207 -5.63 -16.14 -0.35
CA LYS A 207 -5.64 -14.70 -0.60
C LYS A 207 -4.78 -13.97 0.44
N GLU A 208 -5.01 -14.24 1.73
CA GLU A 208 -4.20 -13.62 2.80
C GLU A 208 -2.70 -13.95 2.67
N SER A 209 -2.34 -15.17 2.27
CA SER A 209 -0.92 -15.51 2.07
C SER A 209 -0.24 -14.63 1.01
N MET A 210 -0.98 -14.19 -0.01
CA MET A 210 -0.44 -13.30 -1.04
C MET A 210 -0.23 -11.88 -0.49
N ILE A 211 -1.14 -11.40 0.35
CA ILE A 211 -1.02 -10.09 1.00
C ILE A 211 0.22 -10.05 1.90
N HIS A 212 0.45 -11.09 2.70
CA HIS A 212 1.66 -11.21 3.53
C HIS A 212 2.94 -11.34 2.70
N LEU A 213 2.89 -12.04 1.55
CA LEU A 213 4.02 -12.06 0.61
C LEU A 213 4.34 -10.64 0.13
N GLY A 214 3.32 -9.90 -0.31
CA GLY A 214 3.45 -8.51 -0.73
C GLY A 214 4.08 -7.60 0.31
N ALA A 215 3.58 -7.69 1.54
CA ALA A 215 4.07 -6.89 2.66
C ALA A 215 5.54 -7.18 3.00
N ALA A 216 6.00 -8.43 2.86
CA ALA A 216 7.41 -8.79 3.03
C ALA A 216 8.27 -8.32 1.84
N LEU A 217 7.75 -8.43 0.62
CA LEU A 217 8.44 -8.02 -0.60
C LEU A 217 8.72 -6.52 -0.61
N HIS A 218 7.75 -5.70 -0.20
CA HIS A 218 7.89 -4.26 -0.06
C HIS A 218 9.18 -3.89 0.72
N THR A 219 9.32 -4.38 1.96
CA THR A 219 10.51 -4.10 2.78
C THR A 219 11.81 -4.57 2.10
N LEU A 220 11.80 -5.71 1.39
CA LEU A 220 13.00 -6.21 0.68
C LEU A 220 13.35 -5.41 -0.57
N GLU A 221 12.36 -4.83 -1.24
CA GLU A 221 12.53 -3.90 -2.36
C GLU A 221 13.13 -2.57 -1.84
N ASP A 222 12.56 -2.05 -0.75
CA ASP A 222 12.99 -0.83 -0.08
C ASP A 222 14.43 -0.85 0.38
N PHE A 223 14.99 -2.03 0.70
CA PHE A 223 16.39 -2.11 1.10
C PHE A 223 17.35 -1.51 0.07
N SER A 224 17.12 -1.74 -1.22
CA SER A 224 17.95 -1.14 -2.27
C SER A 224 17.56 0.30 -2.61
N ALA A 225 16.32 0.69 -2.31
CA ALA A 225 15.77 2.00 -2.65
C ALA A 225 16.01 3.06 -1.58
N HIS A 226 15.93 2.70 -0.30
CA HIS A 226 16.00 3.60 0.86
C HIS A 226 17.26 3.39 1.73
N SER A 227 18.25 2.67 1.21
CA SER A 227 19.60 2.59 1.80
C SER A 227 20.67 3.05 0.82
N ASN A 228 21.88 3.22 1.35
CA ASN A 228 23.08 3.49 0.56
C ASN A 228 23.71 2.22 -0.07
N PHE A 229 22.94 1.13 -0.22
CA PHE A 229 23.45 -0.15 -0.74
C PHE A 229 24.04 -0.03 -2.15
N VAL A 230 23.41 0.73 -3.06
CA VAL A 230 23.87 0.89 -4.45
C VAL A 230 25.19 1.65 -4.48
N GLU A 231 25.30 2.71 -3.68
CA GLU A 231 26.48 3.55 -3.50
C GLU A 231 27.66 2.72 -2.96
N LEU A 232 27.40 1.86 -1.97
CA LEU A 232 28.41 0.94 -1.43
C LEU A 232 28.82 -0.15 -2.43
N CYS A 233 27.90 -0.60 -3.30
CA CYS A 233 28.27 -1.48 -4.41
C CYS A 233 29.21 -0.77 -5.39
N LEU A 234 28.96 0.51 -5.70
CA LEU A 234 29.82 1.32 -6.56
C LEU A 234 31.22 1.53 -5.95
N HIS A 235 31.32 1.74 -4.63
CA HIS A 235 32.60 1.76 -3.92
C HIS A 235 33.37 0.44 -4.08
N GLU A 236 32.70 -0.70 -3.96
CA GLU A 236 33.35 -2.00 -4.18
C GLU A 236 33.74 -2.26 -5.66
N LEU A 237 33.22 -1.45 -6.60
CA LEU A 237 33.64 -1.40 -8.00
C LEU A 237 34.75 -0.35 -8.26
N GLY A 238 35.21 0.37 -7.23
CA GLY A 238 36.29 1.35 -7.30
C GLY A 238 35.83 2.80 -7.54
N GLU A 239 34.53 3.08 -7.46
CA GLU A 239 33.98 4.44 -7.59
C GLU A 239 33.97 5.17 -6.24
N ASP A 240 35.15 5.38 -5.64
CA ASP A 240 35.33 5.91 -4.27
C ASP A 240 34.81 7.34 -4.07
N ASN A 241 34.61 8.10 -5.16
CA ASN A 241 34.12 9.48 -5.12
C ASN A 241 32.59 9.60 -5.01
N VAL A 242 31.86 8.48 -5.11
CA VAL A 242 30.41 8.44 -4.89
C VAL A 242 30.14 8.73 -3.41
N PHE A 243 29.26 9.69 -3.13
CA PHE A 243 28.85 9.98 -1.77
C PHE A 243 27.96 8.87 -1.22
N THR A 244 28.33 8.32 -0.06
CA THR A 244 27.65 7.17 0.55
C THR A 244 26.61 7.57 1.60
N LEU A 245 26.20 8.84 1.60
CA LEU A 245 25.13 9.39 2.45
C LEU A 245 25.43 9.25 3.96
N VAL A 246 26.71 9.29 4.30
CA VAL A 246 27.24 9.38 5.67
C VAL A 246 28.42 10.33 5.69
N GLY A 247 28.75 10.87 6.87
CA GLY A 247 29.92 11.72 7.06
C GLY A 247 31.25 11.03 6.72
N ASP A 248 32.26 11.81 6.38
CA ASP A 248 33.56 11.30 5.92
C ASP A 248 34.31 10.48 6.98
N ALA A 249 34.08 10.77 8.26
CA ALA A 249 34.66 10.03 9.38
C ALA A 249 33.82 8.82 9.80
N CYS A 250 32.56 8.73 9.37
CA CYS A 250 31.65 7.63 9.71
C CYS A 250 32.09 6.34 9.00
N ARG A 251 32.86 5.49 9.69
CA ARG A 251 33.42 4.25 9.13
C ARG A 251 33.32 3.09 10.12
N VAL A 252 32.93 1.93 9.61
CA VAL A 252 32.92 0.65 10.32
C VAL A 252 34.02 -0.27 9.80
N LYS A 253 34.48 -1.20 10.65
CA LYS A 253 35.56 -2.14 10.31
C LYS A 253 34.98 -3.45 9.77
N THR A 254 35.39 -3.87 8.59
CA THR A 254 34.92 -5.14 8.01
C THR A 254 35.43 -6.36 8.79
N PRO A 255 34.68 -7.49 8.81
CA PRO A 255 35.10 -8.70 9.49
C PRO A 255 36.26 -9.39 8.75
N GLY A 256 37.49 -9.33 9.30
CA GLY A 256 38.65 -9.97 8.68
C GLY A 256 39.99 -9.56 9.29
N VAL A 257 41.07 -10.23 8.87
CA VAL A 257 42.44 -10.03 9.41
C VAL A 257 42.99 -8.63 9.06
N SER A 258 42.67 -8.11 7.87
CA SER A 258 43.06 -6.77 7.44
C SER A 258 42.12 -5.67 7.96
N GLY A 259 40.83 -5.97 8.13
CA GLY A 259 39.79 -5.08 8.66
C GLY A 259 39.74 -3.71 7.98
N LYS A 260 39.32 -3.69 6.71
CA LYS A 260 39.11 -2.46 5.91
C LYS A 260 38.09 -1.57 6.63
N LYS A 261 38.35 -0.27 6.68
CA LYS A 261 37.36 0.71 7.12
C LYS A 261 36.49 1.10 5.94
N VAL A 262 35.19 0.92 6.06
CA VAL A 262 34.20 1.20 5.01
C VAL A 262 33.04 2.02 5.60
N PRO A 263 32.31 2.82 4.80
CA PRO A 263 31.09 3.46 5.27
C PRO A 263 30.04 2.38 5.63
N PRO A 264 29.24 2.53 6.69
CA PRO A 264 28.21 1.57 7.06
C PRO A 264 27.00 1.61 6.14
N ILE A 265 26.14 0.58 6.22
CA ILE A 265 24.78 0.64 5.67
C ILE A 265 23.91 1.51 6.58
N VAL A 266 23.35 2.56 5.99
CA VAL A 266 22.40 3.47 6.64
C VAL A 266 21.14 3.60 5.78
N THR A 267 20.07 4.04 6.42
CA THR A 267 18.82 4.42 5.75
C THR A 267 18.39 5.81 6.19
N GLY A 268 17.38 6.35 5.51
CA GLY A 268 16.99 7.73 5.66
C GLY A 268 16.06 7.97 6.83
N THR A 269 16.23 9.11 7.49
CA THR A 269 15.32 9.60 8.52
C THR A 269 13.99 9.97 7.89
N PHE A 270 12.92 9.34 8.37
CA PHE A 270 11.57 9.60 7.91
C PHE A 270 10.98 10.77 8.69
N GLY A 271 10.57 11.80 7.97
CA GLY A 271 9.96 13.00 8.51
C GLY A 271 8.62 13.33 7.86
N MET A 272 7.99 14.36 8.41
CA MET A 272 6.69 14.84 7.94
C MET A 272 6.70 15.25 6.45
N LEU A 273 7.85 15.70 5.93
CA LEU A 273 8.04 16.01 4.49
C LEU A 273 7.97 14.80 3.58
N ASP A 274 8.36 13.62 4.05
CA ASP A 274 8.36 12.41 3.23
C ASP A 274 6.90 11.96 3.00
N ILE A 275 6.04 12.04 4.02
CA ILE A 275 4.57 11.89 3.86
C ILE A 275 4.04 12.89 2.81
N PHE A 276 4.58 14.12 2.75
CA PHE A 276 4.14 15.16 1.80
C PHE A 276 4.63 14.96 0.38
N HIS A 277 5.90 14.63 0.19
CA HIS A 277 6.44 14.33 -1.12
C HIS A 277 5.70 13.15 -1.75
N SER A 278 5.29 12.20 -0.93
CA SER A 278 4.64 11.00 -1.42
C SER A 278 3.11 11.12 -1.59
N LEU A 279 2.39 11.99 -0.84
CA LEU A 279 0.95 12.27 -1.04
C LEU A 279 0.65 13.43 -1.99
N LEU A 280 1.48 14.48 -1.99
CA LEU A 280 1.26 15.73 -2.74
C LEU A 280 2.37 16.07 -3.73
N GLY A 281 3.62 15.67 -3.44
CA GLY A 281 4.83 16.04 -4.20
C GLY A 281 5.08 15.20 -5.45
N GLU A 282 4.29 14.17 -5.71
CA GLU A 282 4.29 13.44 -6.99
C GLU A 282 4.09 14.32 -8.21
N ALA A 283 3.70 15.58 -8.04
CA ALA A 283 3.52 16.51 -9.13
C ALA A 283 4.75 16.66 -10.03
N ASP A 284 5.99 16.45 -9.55
CA ASP A 284 7.20 16.60 -10.38
C ASP A 284 7.48 15.33 -11.23
N ASP A 285 7.43 14.14 -10.64
CA ASP A 285 7.49 12.86 -11.38
C ASP A 285 6.27 12.71 -12.32
N MET A 286 5.09 13.10 -11.86
CA MET A 286 3.88 13.10 -12.67
C MET A 286 3.87 14.24 -13.70
N ALA A 287 4.61 15.34 -13.52
CA ALA A 287 4.76 16.36 -14.57
C ALA A 287 5.55 15.80 -15.76
N ILE A 288 6.57 14.97 -15.51
CA ILE A 288 7.26 14.20 -16.57
C ILE A 288 6.26 13.27 -17.28
N LEU A 289 5.31 12.68 -16.56
CA LEU A 289 4.28 11.78 -17.09
C LEU A 289 2.93 12.46 -17.46
N GLN A 290 2.84 13.80 -17.35
CA GLN A 290 1.64 14.63 -17.54
C GLN A 290 0.40 14.24 -16.71
N SER A 291 0.56 13.73 -15.49
CA SER A 291 -0.54 13.35 -14.58
C SER A 291 -0.63 14.26 -13.34
N LYS A 292 -1.81 14.30 -12.72
CA LYS A 292 -2.02 14.92 -11.41
C LYS A 292 -1.74 13.86 -10.33
N GLY A 293 -0.94 14.18 -9.31
CA GLY A 293 -0.66 13.26 -8.19
C GLY A 293 -1.92 12.75 -7.48
N THR A 294 -1.74 11.80 -6.56
CA THR A 294 -2.82 10.94 -6.07
C THR A 294 -4.05 11.62 -5.50
N LEU A 295 -3.89 12.60 -4.60
CA LEU A 295 -5.02 13.35 -4.04
C LEU A 295 -5.71 14.27 -5.06
N GLY A 296 -4.97 14.75 -6.07
CA GLY A 296 -5.52 15.57 -7.15
C GLY A 296 -6.40 14.76 -8.11
N SER A 297 -5.96 13.55 -8.46
CA SER A 297 -6.78 12.63 -9.27
C SER A 297 -8.04 12.19 -8.52
N LEU A 298 -7.94 11.96 -7.20
CA LEU A 298 -9.12 11.70 -6.37
C LEU A 298 -10.11 12.86 -6.39
N GLU A 299 -9.66 14.11 -6.19
CA GLU A 299 -10.54 15.29 -6.22
C GLU A 299 -11.26 15.45 -7.57
N ASP A 300 -10.54 15.30 -8.69
CA ASP A 300 -11.14 15.32 -10.03
C ASP A 300 -12.22 14.23 -10.20
N LYS A 301 -11.98 13.03 -9.66
CA LYS A 301 -12.96 11.93 -9.67
C LYS A 301 -14.11 12.14 -8.68
N LEU A 302 -13.99 13.02 -7.69
CA LEU A 302 -15.11 13.37 -6.81
C LEU A 302 -15.97 14.49 -7.41
N ASP A 303 -15.42 15.33 -8.30
CA ASP A 303 -16.12 16.43 -8.99
C ASP A 303 -16.97 16.00 -10.22
N PHE A 304 -17.46 14.76 -10.27
CA PHE A 304 -18.16 14.27 -11.46
C PHE A 304 -19.54 14.92 -11.67
N GLY A 305 -19.62 15.81 -12.67
CA GLY A 305 -20.86 16.13 -13.37
C GLY A 305 -21.34 14.95 -14.23
N GLY A 306 -22.38 14.23 -13.76
CA GLY A 306 -22.92 13.05 -14.44
C GLY A 306 -24.38 12.70 -14.08
N PRO A 307 -24.92 11.58 -14.60
CA PRO A 307 -26.30 11.12 -14.37
C PRO A 307 -26.56 10.82 -12.89
N ALA A 308 -27.71 11.23 -12.35
CA ALA A 308 -28.10 10.97 -10.96
C ALA A 308 -27.99 9.47 -10.61
N PHE A 309 -27.79 9.14 -9.33
CA PHE A 309 -27.67 7.74 -8.88
C PHE A 309 -28.77 6.85 -9.48
N GLU A 310 -30.02 7.32 -9.46
CA GLU A 310 -31.19 6.62 -10.02
C GLU A 310 -31.04 6.30 -11.51
N GLN A 311 -30.40 7.18 -12.28
CA GLN A 311 -30.14 6.99 -13.71
C GLN A 311 -29.03 5.96 -13.94
N LEU A 312 -27.94 6.02 -13.17
CA LEU A 312 -26.86 5.03 -13.21
C LEU A 312 -27.36 3.64 -12.82
N PHE A 313 -28.18 3.58 -11.77
CA PHE A 313 -28.81 2.35 -11.29
C PHE A 313 -29.64 1.67 -12.38
N GLU A 314 -30.51 2.42 -13.07
CA GLU A 314 -31.33 1.90 -14.16
C GLU A 314 -30.50 1.47 -15.37
N LEU A 315 -29.37 2.14 -15.65
CA LEU A 315 -28.43 1.73 -16.70
C LEU A 315 -27.73 0.40 -16.38
N ILE A 316 -27.23 0.24 -15.14
CA ILE A 316 -26.61 -1.00 -14.65
C ILE A 316 -27.63 -2.15 -14.69
N LYS A 317 -28.84 -1.90 -14.22
CA LYS A 317 -29.96 -2.86 -14.24
C LYS A 317 -30.25 -3.36 -15.66
N LYS A 318 -30.38 -2.45 -16.62
CA LYS A 318 -30.60 -2.79 -18.04
C LYS A 318 -29.42 -3.55 -18.65
N GLY A 319 -28.19 -3.21 -18.27
CA GLY A 319 -26.99 -3.96 -18.68
C GLY A 319 -27.04 -5.41 -18.21
N ILE A 320 -27.32 -5.63 -16.93
CA ILE A 320 -27.47 -6.97 -16.33
C ILE A 320 -28.62 -7.75 -16.97
N GLU A 321 -29.76 -7.11 -17.23
CA GLU A 321 -30.90 -7.74 -17.93
C GLU A 321 -30.55 -8.14 -19.37
N THR A 322 -29.73 -7.37 -20.06
CA THR A 322 -29.30 -7.65 -21.44
C THR A 322 -28.36 -8.86 -21.46
N VAL A 323 -27.41 -8.92 -20.53
CA VAL A 323 -26.51 -10.07 -20.34
C VAL A 323 -27.30 -11.35 -19.99
N ASN A 324 -28.23 -11.25 -19.04
CA ASN A 324 -29.04 -12.38 -18.57
C ASN A 324 -29.93 -13.00 -19.67
N LYS A 325 -30.17 -12.29 -20.78
CA LYS A 325 -30.86 -12.84 -21.95
C LYS A 325 -29.96 -13.70 -22.84
N VAL A 326 -28.64 -13.55 -22.72
CA VAL A 326 -27.63 -14.21 -23.56
C VAL A 326 -26.97 -15.38 -22.82
N THR A 327 -26.99 -15.39 -21.49
CA THR A 327 -26.45 -16.48 -20.66
C THR A 327 -27.56 -17.43 -20.17
N PRO A 328 -27.40 -18.76 -20.29
CA PRO A 328 -28.45 -19.73 -19.95
C PRO A 328 -28.73 -19.89 -18.45
N ASP A 329 -27.83 -19.43 -17.57
CA ASP A 329 -28.00 -19.46 -16.12
C ASP A 329 -28.39 -18.07 -15.58
N LYS A 330 -29.48 -18.01 -14.78
CA LYS A 330 -29.94 -16.75 -14.16
C LYS A 330 -28.86 -16.22 -13.22
N VAL A 331 -28.30 -15.05 -13.54
CA VAL A 331 -27.33 -14.38 -12.68
C VAL A 331 -28.08 -13.64 -11.55
N PRO A 332 -27.78 -13.92 -10.28
CA PRO A 332 -28.43 -13.30 -9.10
C PRO A 332 -28.05 -11.83 -8.82
N LEU A 333 -27.24 -11.21 -9.69
CA LEU A 333 -26.81 -9.81 -9.59
C LEU A 333 -27.98 -8.83 -9.37
N MET A 334 -29.18 -9.18 -9.84
CA MET A 334 -30.38 -8.35 -9.70
C MET A 334 -30.86 -8.24 -8.25
N GLU A 335 -30.73 -9.29 -7.43
CA GLU A 335 -31.13 -9.25 -6.02
C GLU A 335 -30.16 -8.40 -5.20
N GLU A 336 -28.86 -8.54 -5.47
CA GLU A 336 -27.79 -7.73 -4.85
C GLU A 336 -27.94 -6.24 -5.21
N LEU A 337 -28.22 -5.94 -6.48
CA LEU A 337 -28.45 -4.58 -6.97
C LEU A 337 -29.61 -3.90 -6.23
N ASN A 338 -30.74 -4.59 -6.03
CA ASN A 338 -31.90 -4.04 -5.32
C ASN A 338 -31.61 -3.78 -3.82
N ALA A 339 -30.76 -4.59 -3.18
CA ALA A 339 -30.35 -4.36 -1.78
C ALA A 339 -29.51 -3.08 -1.65
N VAL A 340 -28.59 -2.84 -2.59
CA VAL A 340 -27.76 -1.63 -2.62
C VAL A 340 -28.61 -0.37 -2.81
N ALA A 341 -29.64 -0.40 -3.67
CA ALA A 341 -30.56 0.74 -3.83
C ALA A 341 -31.30 1.12 -2.53
N MET A 342 -31.67 0.12 -1.71
CA MET A 342 -32.31 0.38 -0.42
C MET A 342 -31.34 1.03 0.59
N ILE A 343 -30.08 0.59 0.60
CA ILE A 343 -29.03 1.16 1.47
C ILE A 343 -28.74 2.61 1.05
N PHE A 344 -28.61 2.86 -0.25
CA PHE A 344 -28.40 4.20 -0.79
C PHE A 344 -29.51 5.17 -0.39
N LYS A 345 -30.77 4.81 -0.65
CA LYS A 345 -31.91 5.68 -0.31
C LYS A 345 -31.88 6.07 1.17
N LYS A 346 -31.58 5.11 2.04
CA LYS A 346 -31.48 5.34 3.48
C LYS A 346 -30.29 6.22 3.87
N ALA A 347 -29.13 6.05 3.24
CA ALA A 347 -27.94 6.88 3.48
C ALA A 347 -28.19 8.34 3.10
N THR A 348 -28.75 8.59 1.92
CA THR A 348 -29.10 9.94 1.44
C THR A 348 -30.14 10.61 2.33
N ASP A 349 -31.14 9.86 2.80
CA ASP A 349 -32.14 10.35 3.75
C ASP A 349 -31.52 10.71 5.12
N THR A 350 -30.38 10.11 5.49
CA THR A 350 -29.66 10.38 6.75
C THR A 350 -28.73 11.60 6.65
N ILE A 351 -28.31 11.98 5.44
CA ILE A 351 -27.28 13.00 5.17
C ILE A 351 -27.88 14.32 4.63
N SER A 352 -29.21 14.45 4.61
CA SER A 352 -29.86 15.70 4.21
C SER A 352 -29.38 16.86 5.10
N PRO A 353 -29.04 18.03 4.52
CA PRO A 353 -28.58 19.17 5.29
C PRO A 353 -29.71 19.58 6.26
N PRO A 354 -29.40 19.91 7.52
CA PRO A 354 -30.43 20.33 8.45
C PRO A 354 -31.07 21.61 7.92
N ASP A 355 -32.41 21.63 7.89
CA ASP A 355 -33.14 22.89 7.97
C ASP A 355 -32.62 23.64 9.20
N SER A 356 -32.48 24.95 9.05
CA SER A 356 -31.63 25.87 9.82
C SER A 356 -31.93 26.07 11.32
N ASP A 357 -32.49 25.10 12.06
CA ASP A 357 -32.96 25.34 13.44
C ASP A 357 -32.78 24.14 14.41
N SER A 358 -31.60 23.50 14.47
CA SER A 358 -31.26 22.68 15.64
C SER A 358 -29.75 22.57 15.89
N GLU A 359 -29.26 23.22 16.96
CA GLU A 359 -27.84 23.26 17.37
C GLU A 359 -27.33 21.96 18.04
N ASP A 360 -28.14 20.90 18.17
CA ASP A 360 -27.82 19.73 19.01
C ASP A 360 -27.47 18.43 18.27
N LYS A 361 -27.05 18.46 16.99
CA LYS A 361 -26.75 17.22 16.22
C LYS A 361 -25.41 17.21 15.48
N ALA A 362 -24.39 17.87 16.02
CA ALA A 362 -23.03 17.79 15.47
C ALA A 362 -22.32 16.43 15.74
N ASP A 363 -22.87 15.57 16.60
CA ASP A 363 -22.21 14.33 17.04
C ASP A 363 -22.51 13.08 16.17
N ASP A 364 -23.59 13.06 15.38
CA ASP A 364 -23.99 11.83 14.64
C ASP A 364 -23.26 11.66 13.29
N ALA A 365 -22.77 12.75 12.68
CA ALA A 365 -21.96 12.70 11.45
C ALA A 365 -20.52 12.21 11.71
N ALA A 366 -20.13 12.09 12.99
CA ALA A 366 -18.78 11.80 13.44
C ALA A 366 -18.53 10.30 13.73
N ASN A 367 -19.38 9.38 13.26
CA ASN A 367 -19.16 7.94 13.43
C ASN A 367 -18.56 7.31 12.16
N PRO A 368 -17.23 7.28 12.01
CA PRO A 368 -16.60 6.85 10.76
C PRO A 368 -16.68 5.32 10.51
N ASN A 369 -17.19 4.54 11.47
CA ASN A 369 -17.64 3.16 11.23
C ASN A 369 -18.97 3.10 10.45
N LEU A 370 -19.84 4.10 10.61
CA LEU A 370 -21.09 4.23 9.86
C LEU A 370 -20.78 4.55 8.39
N LEU A 371 -19.81 5.43 8.15
CA LEU A 371 -19.28 5.75 6.81
C LEU A 371 -18.89 4.49 6.02
N TRP A 372 -18.09 3.60 6.61
CA TRP A 372 -17.66 2.36 5.95
C TRP A 372 -18.83 1.39 5.71
N GLN A 373 -19.69 1.17 6.72
CA GLN A 373 -20.87 0.32 6.60
C GLN A 373 -21.84 0.79 5.51
N THR A 374 -21.84 2.08 5.22
CA THR A 374 -22.67 2.70 4.19
C THR A 374 -22.07 2.51 2.79
N ILE A 375 -20.74 2.48 2.63
CA ILE A 375 -20.05 2.36 1.33
C ILE A 375 -19.77 0.91 0.91
N GLU A 376 -19.45 0.03 1.87
CA GLU A 376 -19.07 -1.38 1.63
C GLU A 376 -20.04 -2.16 0.71
N PRO A 377 -21.38 -2.05 0.83
CA PRO A 377 -22.30 -2.77 -0.05
C PRO A 377 -22.21 -2.37 -1.53
N VAL A 378 -21.89 -1.09 -1.80
CA VAL A 378 -21.73 -0.57 -3.17
C VAL A 378 -20.44 -1.13 -3.78
N PHE A 379 -19.35 -1.14 -3.02
CA PHE A 379 -18.09 -1.75 -3.43
C PHE A 379 -18.23 -3.27 -3.64
N TYR A 380 -18.97 -3.96 -2.78
CA TYR A 380 -19.22 -5.39 -2.94
C TYR A 380 -19.91 -5.69 -4.27
N LEU A 381 -21.03 -5.00 -4.56
CA LEU A 381 -21.74 -5.16 -5.82
C LEU A 381 -20.83 -4.84 -7.02
N HIS A 382 -20.07 -3.75 -6.93
CA HIS A 382 -19.10 -3.39 -7.97
C HIS A 382 -18.12 -4.53 -8.24
N ASP A 383 -17.46 -5.02 -7.20
CA ASP A 383 -16.40 -6.02 -7.34
C ASP A 383 -16.93 -7.33 -7.89
N ARG A 384 -18.17 -7.69 -7.54
CA ARG A 384 -18.85 -8.87 -8.07
C ARG A 384 -19.11 -8.73 -9.57
N ILE A 385 -19.63 -7.58 -10.02
CA ILE A 385 -19.84 -7.26 -11.44
C ILE A 385 -18.49 -7.29 -12.18
N SER A 386 -17.47 -6.63 -11.63
CA SER A 386 -16.15 -6.51 -12.26
C SER A 386 -15.41 -7.84 -12.34
N LYS A 387 -15.45 -8.68 -11.29
CA LYS A 387 -14.91 -10.04 -11.32
C LYS A 387 -15.65 -10.89 -12.36
N TRP A 388 -16.98 -10.82 -12.39
CA TRP A 388 -17.80 -11.55 -13.38
C TRP A 388 -17.49 -11.12 -14.83
N LEU A 389 -17.30 -9.82 -15.09
CA LEU A 389 -16.91 -9.31 -16.41
C LEU A 389 -15.53 -9.82 -16.86
N GLN A 390 -14.57 -9.89 -15.93
CA GLN A 390 -13.20 -10.31 -16.22
C GLN A 390 -13.04 -11.82 -16.44
N GLU A 391 -13.96 -12.64 -15.93
CA GLU A 391 -13.96 -14.10 -16.11
C GLU A 391 -14.09 -14.54 -17.59
N GLY A 392 -14.57 -13.65 -18.47
CA GLY A 392 -14.75 -13.92 -19.91
C GLY A 392 -13.61 -13.44 -20.83
N THR A 393 -12.67 -12.61 -20.37
CA THR A 393 -11.78 -11.80 -21.23
C THR A 393 -10.32 -12.26 -21.30
N GLU A 394 -9.90 -13.27 -20.52
CA GLU A 394 -8.47 -13.68 -20.46
C GLU A 394 -7.91 -14.36 -21.73
N GLU A 395 -8.66 -14.50 -22.83
CA GLU A 395 -8.13 -14.96 -24.14
C GLU A 395 -8.06 -13.88 -25.22
N THR A 396 -8.53 -12.66 -24.98
CA THR A 396 -8.69 -11.64 -26.03
C THR A 396 -7.72 -10.48 -25.84
N GLU A 397 -6.42 -10.77 -25.92
CA GLU A 397 -5.56 -9.83 -26.65
C GLU A 397 -5.89 -10.04 -28.14
N GLU A 398 -6.53 -9.03 -28.71
CA GLU A 398 -7.01 -8.91 -30.11
C GLU A 398 -8.39 -9.49 -30.44
N SER A 399 -9.33 -8.54 -30.62
CA SER A 399 -10.65 -8.61 -31.28
C SER A 399 -11.88 -8.92 -30.41
N MET A 400 -12.71 -7.87 -30.26
CA MET A 400 -14.10 -7.87 -29.78
C MET A 400 -14.31 -8.10 -28.27
N ALA A 401 -13.82 -7.16 -27.45
CA ALA A 401 -14.52 -6.85 -26.20
C ALA A 401 -15.89 -6.26 -26.58
N ASP A 402 -16.98 -6.95 -26.25
CA ASP A 402 -18.34 -6.46 -26.48
C ASP A 402 -18.51 -5.07 -25.86
N ILE A 403 -18.97 -4.10 -26.64
CA ILE A 403 -19.21 -2.69 -26.22
C ILE A 403 -20.10 -2.60 -24.97
N SER A 404 -20.88 -3.65 -24.67
CA SER A 404 -21.77 -3.72 -23.51
C SER A 404 -21.06 -4.03 -22.17
N THR A 405 -19.94 -4.75 -22.17
CA THR A 405 -19.21 -5.12 -20.95
C THR A 405 -18.37 -3.97 -20.41
N SER A 406 -17.74 -3.20 -21.30
CA SER A 406 -17.02 -1.97 -20.93
C SER A 406 -17.96 -0.89 -20.41
N GLN A 407 -19.12 -0.69 -21.06
CA GLN A 407 -20.14 0.25 -20.59
C GLN A 407 -20.70 -0.12 -19.22
N LEU A 408 -20.94 -1.41 -18.96
CA LEU A 408 -21.41 -1.86 -17.64
C LEU A 408 -20.36 -1.61 -16.56
N SER A 409 -19.08 -1.87 -16.85
CA SER A 409 -17.96 -1.53 -15.97
C SER A 409 -17.92 -0.03 -15.66
N ASP A 410 -18.05 0.82 -16.69
CA ASP A 410 -18.01 2.28 -16.53
C ASP A 410 -19.17 2.82 -15.68
N TYR A 411 -20.40 2.34 -15.89
CA TYR A 411 -21.54 2.75 -15.07
C TYR A 411 -21.39 2.32 -13.62
N THR A 412 -20.83 1.14 -13.38
CA THR A 412 -20.61 0.62 -12.03
C THR A 412 -19.52 1.42 -11.30
N ASN A 413 -18.45 1.81 -11.99
CA ASN A 413 -17.45 2.73 -11.47
C ASN A 413 -18.04 4.11 -11.13
N GLN A 414 -18.85 4.69 -12.02
CA GLN A 414 -19.49 5.99 -11.77
C GLN A 414 -20.45 5.96 -10.57
N LEU A 415 -21.14 4.83 -10.35
CA LEU A 415 -22.00 4.63 -9.17
C LEU A 415 -21.20 4.76 -7.88
N VAL A 416 -20.03 4.09 -7.82
CA VAL A 416 -19.11 4.12 -6.67
C VAL A 416 -18.58 5.53 -6.43
N PHE A 417 -18.03 6.20 -7.45
CA PHE A 417 -17.46 7.55 -7.27
C PHE A 417 -18.49 8.59 -6.85
N ARG A 418 -19.71 8.52 -7.39
CA ARG A 418 -20.79 9.43 -6.98
C ARG A 418 -21.23 9.21 -5.54
N PHE A 419 -21.18 7.97 -5.07
CA PHE A 419 -21.43 7.67 -3.66
C PHE A 419 -20.34 8.24 -2.76
N LEU A 420 -19.08 8.08 -3.15
CA LEU A 420 -17.93 8.60 -2.41
C LEU A 420 -17.93 10.13 -2.33
N ALA A 421 -18.28 10.83 -3.41
CA ALA A 421 -18.36 12.30 -3.43
C ALA A 421 -19.25 12.86 -2.31
N VAL A 422 -20.42 12.25 -2.07
CA VAL A 422 -21.34 12.69 -1.01
C VAL A 422 -20.75 12.47 0.40
N MET A 423 -19.85 11.49 0.56
CA MET A 423 -19.42 11.00 1.87
C MET A 423 -18.05 11.51 2.32
N ILE A 424 -17.09 11.66 1.40
CA ILE A 424 -15.67 11.88 1.75
C ILE A 424 -15.08 13.19 1.20
N GLU A 425 -15.83 13.96 0.40
CA GLU A 425 -15.31 15.19 -0.23
C GLU A 425 -14.80 16.21 0.79
N SER A 426 -15.56 16.46 1.87
CA SER A 426 -15.15 17.37 2.95
C SER A 426 -13.86 16.89 3.62
N SER A 427 -13.77 15.59 3.91
CA SER A 427 -12.61 15.00 4.57
C SER A 427 -11.37 14.98 3.68
N VAL A 428 -11.52 14.77 2.36
CA VAL A 428 -10.43 14.88 1.39
C VAL A 428 -9.91 16.33 1.35
N LYS A 429 -10.80 17.32 1.38
CA LYS A 429 -10.44 18.74 1.46
C LYS A 429 -9.72 19.08 2.77
N GLU A 430 -10.18 18.54 3.91
CA GLU A 430 -9.53 18.71 5.21
C GLU A 430 -8.16 18.06 5.26
N LEU A 431 -8.03 16.82 4.77
CA LEU A 431 -6.75 16.13 4.64
C LEU A 431 -5.80 16.96 3.77
N ARG A 432 -6.24 17.41 2.58
CA ARG A 432 -5.43 18.25 1.70
C ARG A 432 -5.00 19.55 2.39
N LYS A 433 -5.87 20.18 3.16
CA LYS A 433 -5.56 21.41 3.91
C LYS A 433 -4.55 21.14 5.03
N ALA A 434 -4.72 20.06 5.80
CA ALA A 434 -3.80 19.67 6.86
C ALA A 434 -2.41 19.38 6.28
N VAL A 435 -2.36 18.60 5.20
CA VAL A 435 -1.16 18.21 4.50
C VAL A 435 -0.46 19.43 3.87
N LYS A 436 -1.21 20.39 3.32
CA LYS A 436 -0.66 21.68 2.84
C LYS A 436 -0.14 22.56 3.98
N ALA A 437 -0.90 22.73 5.06
CA ALA A 437 -0.52 23.58 6.19
C ALA A 437 0.71 23.04 6.93
N ALA A 438 0.89 21.72 6.91
CA ALA A 438 2.05 21.07 7.48
C ALA A 438 3.29 21.18 6.55
N LYS A 439 3.15 21.11 5.22
CA LYS A 439 4.22 21.48 4.26
C LYS A 439 4.81 22.85 4.55
N ASP A 440 3.96 23.87 4.73
CA ASP A 440 4.40 25.25 5.01
C ASP A 440 5.20 25.37 6.32
N ARG A 441 5.05 24.43 7.26
CA ARG A 441 5.82 24.38 8.52
C ARG A 441 7.19 23.71 8.32
N VAL A 442 7.31 22.71 7.45
CA VAL A 442 8.58 21.94 7.32
C VAL A 442 9.60 22.58 6.39
N ASP A 443 9.18 23.35 5.38
CA ASP A 443 10.13 24.13 4.57
C ASP A 443 10.98 25.09 5.45
N ALA A 444 10.47 25.47 6.63
CA ALA A 444 11.19 26.27 7.62
C ALA A 444 12.09 25.45 8.60
N GLU A 445 11.80 24.16 8.80
CA GLU A 445 12.52 23.26 9.72
C GLU A 445 13.57 22.36 9.02
N ALA A 446 13.36 22.01 7.75
CA ALA A 446 14.28 21.20 6.93
C ALA A 446 15.67 21.86 6.80
N ALA A 447 15.73 23.20 6.83
CA ALA A 447 16.99 23.96 6.83
C ALA A 447 17.82 23.77 8.13
N LYS A 448 17.29 23.09 9.15
CA LYS A 448 17.92 22.83 10.45
C LYS A 448 17.96 21.34 10.82
N ALA A 449 17.61 20.45 9.89
CA ALA A 449 17.47 19.02 10.18
C ALA A 449 18.81 18.38 10.54
N ALA A 450 18.80 17.46 11.52
CA ALA A 450 19.98 16.68 11.93
C ALA A 450 20.62 15.90 10.76
N SER A 451 19.83 15.60 9.73
CA SER A 451 20.29 14.97 8.50
C SER A 451 21.30 15.81 7.72
N ALA A 452 21.32 17.14 7.87
CA ALA A 452 22.32 17.99 7.22
C ALA A 452 23.75 17.70 7.69
N ALA A 453 23.91 17.11 8.88
CA ALA A 453 25.22 16.81 9.48
C ALA A 453 26.05 15.82 8.63
N VAL A 454 25.42 14.97 7.82
CA VAL A 454 26.15 14.05 6.91
C VAL A 454 26.95 14.80 5.84
N TYR A 455 26.59 16.05 5.55
CA TYR A 455 27.27 16.91 4.58
C TYR A 455 28.39 17.75 5.17
N GLU A 456 28.57 17.76 6.49
CA GLU A 456 29.65 18.51 7.13
C GLU A 456 31.00 17.82 6.90
N ASP A 457 32.07 18.59 6.77
CA ASP A 457 33.40 18.06 6.49
C ASP A 457 33.98 17.40 7.74
N GLY A 458 34.42 16.14 7.61
CA GLY A 458 34.95 15.37 8.73
C GLY A 458 33.90 14.89 9.73
N ALA A 459 32.60 15.04 9.43
CA ALA A 459 31.52 14.54 10.27
C ALA A 459 31.54 13.01 10.38
N ASP A 460 31.09 12.51 11.52
CA ASP A 460 30.79 11.09 11.78
C ASP A 460 29.28 10.79 11.76
N ALA A 461 28.47 11.76 11.30
CA ALA A 461 27.03 11.62 11.17
C ALA A 461 26.62 10.48 10.22
N SER A 462 25.47 9.86 10.53
CA SER A 462 25.06 8.60 9.92
C SER A 462 23.56 8.49 9.63
N ASP A 463 22.87 9.62 9.71
CA ASP A 463 21.41 9.70 9.74
C ASP A 463 20.94 10.63 8.61
N PRO A 464 21.15 10.23 7.34
CA PRO A 464 20.77 11.05 6.18
C PRO A 464 19.27 11.26 6.10
N SER A 465 18.83 12.17 5.23
CA SER A 465 17.40 12.37 4.94
C SER A 465 16.86 11.20 4.11
N HIS A 466 15.61 10.78 4.34
CA HIS A 466 14.93 9.82 3.47
C HIS A 466 14.85 10.34 2.03
N SER A 467 14.48 11.61 1.83
CA SER A 467 14.44 12.25 0.51
C SER A 467 15.73 12.17 -0.31
N ASP A 468 16.91 12.12 0.32
CA ASP A 468 18.20 12.04 -0.39
C ASP A 468 18.50 10.59 -0.84
N LEU A 469 17.83 9.62 -0.22
CA LEU A 469 18.01 8.20 -0.44
C LEU A 469 16.99 7.61 -1.39
N SER A 470 15.76 8.14 -1.44
CA SER A 470 14.59 7.60 -2.13
C SER A 470 14.83 7.37 -3.63
N LYS A 471 15.27 6.16 -3.99
CA LYS A 471 15.51 5.72 -5.38
C LYS A 471 14.28 5.11 -6.02
N ASP A 472 13.17 5.01 -5.31
CA ASP A 472 11.83 4.69 -5.82
C ASP A 472 11.20 5.87 -6.61
N HIS A 473 11.74 7.09 -6.45
CA HIS A 473 11.53 8.20 -7.38
C HIS A 473 12.39 8.06 -8.63
N PHE A 474 11.77 8.01 -9.81
CA PHE A 474 12.52 7.78 -11.06
C PHE A 474 13.33 8.98 -11.53
N GLY A 475 13.13 10.16 -10.96
CA GLY A 475 14.04 11.29 -11.12
C GLY A 475 15.44 11.00 -10.54
N ASN A 476 15.56 10.12 -9.54
CA ASN A 476 16.86 9.75 -8.98
C ASN A 476 17.68 8.94 -10.00
N VAL A 477 18.92 9.34 -10.29
CA VAL A 477 19.77 8.64 -11.27
C VAL A 477 20.09 7.18 -10.91
N LEU A 478 19.95 6.82 -9.63
CA LEU A 478 20.10 5.47 -9.09
C LEU A 478 18.77 4.69 -8.99
N ASN A 479 17.65 5.21 -9.50
CA ASN A 479 16.38 4.49 -9.56
C ASN A 479 16.51 3.15 -10.28
N GLN A 480 17.11 3.17 -11.46
CA GLN A 480 17.22 1.96 -12.27
C GLN A 480 18.01 0.82 -11.59
N PRO A 481 19.24 1.03 -11.09
CA PRO A 481 19.96 -0.05 -10.41
C PRO A 481 19.26 -0.52 -9.14
N ALA A 482 18.61 0.36 -8.36
CA ALA A 482 17.81 -0.03 -7.20
C ALA A 482 16.61 -0.90 -7.61
N GLY A 483 15.81 -0.44 -8.58
CA GLY A 483 14.67 -1.19 -9.10
C GLY A 483 15.05 -2.55 -9.69
N LEU A 484 16.18 -2.63 -10.41
CA LEU A 484 16.72 -3.90 -10.90
C LEU A 484 17.09 -4.83 -9.73
N VAL A 485 17.72 -4.33 -8.66
CA VAL A 485 17.98 -5.12 -7.45
C VAL A 485 16.67 -5.59 -6.80
N GLY A 486 15.65 -4.73 -6.71
CA GLY A 486 14.30 -5.08 -6.27
C GLY A 486 13.69 -6.22 -7.09
N THR A 487 13.87 -6.22 -8.42
CA THR A 487 13.41 -7.34 -9.26
C THR A 487 14.11 -8.66 -8.95
N VAL A 488 15.38 -8.63 -8.51
CA VAL A 488 16.11 -9.82 -8.07
C VAL A 488 15.57 -10.34 -6.74
N THR A 489 15.44 -9.46 -5.74
CA THR A 489 14.98 -9.84 -4.40
C THR A 489 13.55 -10.37 -4.43
N THR A 490 12.67 -9.74 -5.20
CA THR A 490 11.28 -10.17 -5.37
C THR A 490 11.16 -11.51 -6.08
N ASN A 491 11.96 -11.70 -7.13
CA ASN A 491 12.01 -12.96 -7.85
C ASN A 491 12.51 -14.11 -6.95
N TRP A 492 13.68 -13.93 -6.33
CA TRP A 492 14.28 -14.93 -5.46
C TRP A 492 13.38 -15.31 -4.30
N THR A 493 12.89 -14.32 -3.56
CA THR A 493 12.03 -14.51 -2.38
C THR A 493 10.76 -15.26 -2.74
N THR A 494 10.08 -14.84 -3.81
CA THR A 494 8.86 -15.51 -4.27
C THR A 494 9.11 -16.98 -4.59
N GLN A 495 10.20 -17.29 -5.30
CA GLN A 495 10.53 -18.69 -5.63
C GLN A 495 10.78 -19.54 -4.38
N GLN A 496 11.49 -19.01 -3.36
CA GLN A 496 11.72 -19.75 -2.11
C GLN A 496 10.42 -20.01 -1.35
N ILE A 497 9.53 -19.01 -1.28
CA ILE A 497 8.23 -19.14 -0.62
C ILE A 497 7.32 -20.13 -1.35
N VAL A 498 7.28 -20.10 -2.69
CA VAL A 498 6.50 -21.05 -3.47
C VAL A 498 6.98 -22.48 -3.26
N ARG A 499 8.30 -22.70 -3.12
CA ARG A 499 8.85 -24.03 -2.75
C ARG A 499 8.34 -24.46 -1.37
N CYS A 500 8.37 -23.56 -0.37
CA CYS A 500 7.86 -23.86 0.97
C CYS A 500 6.35 -24.15 0.99
N TRP A 501 5.59 -23.52 0.09
CA TRP A 501 4.16 -23.80 -0.08
C TRP A 501 3.89 -25.16 -0.74
N ASP A 502 4.70 -25.55 -1.72
CA ASP A 502 4.55 -26.80 -2.47
C ASP A 502 5.05 -28.02 -1.69
N ASP A 503 6.09 -27.84 -0.87
CA ASP A 503 6.68 -28.89 -0.06
C ASP A 503 6.68 -28.51 1.44
N PRO A 504 5.72 -29.02 2.22
CA PRO A 504 5.67 -28.81 3.67
C PRO A 504 6.84 -29.40 4.45
N SER A 505 7.69 -30.23 3.85
CA SER A 505 8.89 -30.79 4.51
C SER A 505 10.08 -29.84 4.51
N ILE A 506 10.03 -28.78 3.68
CA ILE A 506 11.04 -27.71 3.71
C ILE A 506 10.91 -26.94 5.02
N ASP A 507 12.04 -26.76 5.69
CA ASP A 507 12.17 -25.91 6.87
C ASP A 507 11.96 -24.44 6.47
N GLU A 508 10.85 -23.87 6.92
CA GLU A 508 10.48 -22.49 6.62
C GLU A 508 11.39 -21.47 7.32
N ASP A 509 11.94 -21.80 8.49
CA ASP A 509 12.85 -20.92 9.21
C ASP A 509 14.17 -20.79 8.45
N GLN A 510 14.72 -21.92 7.98
CA GLN A 510 15.93 -21.90 7.17
C GLN A 510 15.72 -21.14 5.85
N ALA A 511 14.60 -21.37 5.15
CA ALA A 511 14.31 -20.66 3.91
C ALA A 511 14.19 -19.14 4.12
N ILE A 512 13.56 -18.72 5.22
CA ILE A 512 13.46 -17.31 5.59
C ILE A 512 14.82 -16.72 5.97
N ASP A 513 15.66 -17.45 6.70
CA ASP A 513 17.01 -16.99 7.04
C ASP A 513 17.87 -16.81 5.77
N GLU A 514 17.71 -17.68 4.76
CA GLU A 514 18.35 -17.51 3.45
C GLU A 514 17.85 -16.27 2.70
N ILE A 515 16.53 -16.00 2.73
CA ILE A 515 15.93 -14.79 2.16
C ILE A 515 16.46 -13.54 2.86
N LEU A 516 16.53 -13.53 4.19
CA LEU A 516 16.98 -12.38 4.98
C LEU A 516 18.45 -12.01 4.73
N THR A 517 19.23 -12.87 4.07
CA THR A 517 20.59 -12.50 3.60
C THR A 517 20.58 -11.37 2.55
N VAL A 518 19.42 -11.01 2.00
CA VAL A 518 19.19 -9.77 1.22
C VAL A 518 19.64 -8.53 2.01
N LEU A 519 19.37 -8.47 3.33
CA LEU A 519 19.80 -7.36 4.18
C LEU A 519 21.28 -7.55 4.53
N HIS A 520 22.16 -6.89 3.77
CA HIS A 520 23.60 -7.04 3.95
C HIS A 520 24.38 -5.84 3.43
N HIS A 521 25.56 -5.63 4.01
CA HIS A 521 26.56 -4.74 3.45
C HIS A 521 27.40 -5.48 2.39
N PRO A 522 27.64 -4.94 1.18
CA PRO A 522 28.35 -5.64 0.09
C PRO A 522 29.82 -6.03 0.41
N ALA A 523 30.47 -5.37 1.39
CA ALA A 523 31.86 -5.60 1.78
C ALA A 523 32.04 -6.54 3.00
N PHE A 524 30.94 -6.97 3.65
CA PHE A 524 31.00 -7.74 4.90
C PHE A 524 31.01 -9.27 4.70
N PRO A 525 30.21 -9.86 3.78
CA PRO A 525 30.22 -11.30 3.55
C PRO A 525 31.59 -11.79 3.06
N LYS A 526 32.23 -12.70 3.81
CA LYS A 526 33.45 -13.39 3.35
C LYS A 526 33.17 -14.29 2.13
N LYS A 527 31.98 -14.92 2.13
CA LYS A 527 31.45 -15.70 1.02
C LYS A 527 30.00 -15.26 0.84
N LYS A 528 29.71 -14.62 -0.29
CA LYS A 528 28.36 -14.16 -0.64
C LYS A 528 27.44 -15.35 -0.86
N THR A 529 26.22 -15.27 -0.36
CA THR A 529 25.14 -16.18 -0.76
C THR A 529 24.76 -15.92 -2.23
N PRO A 530 24.06 -16.85 -2.91
CA PRO A 530 23.64 -16.62 -4.28
C PRO A 530 22.87 -15.31 -4.47
N ILE A 531 21.91 -15.00 -3.58
CA ILE A 531 21.13 -13.76 -3.66
C ILE A 531 22.00 -12.52 -3.47
N GLN A 532 22.92 -12.52 -2.51
CA GLN A 532 23.87 -11.41 -2.31
C GLN A 532 24.75 -11.18 -3.55
N GLN A 533 25.18 -12.27 -4.18
CA GLN A 533 25.95 -12.20 -5.42
C GLN A 533 25.11 -11.64 -6.58
N TYR A 534 23.86 -12.08 -6.73
CA TYR A 534 22.96 -11.59 -7.78
C TYR A 534 22.63 -10.10 -7.62
N MET A 535 22.41 -9.63 -6.39
CA MET A 535 22.19 -8.21 -6.11
C MET A 535 23.42 -7.38 -6.53
N PHE A 536 24.62 -7.81 -6.12
CA PHE A 536 25.87 -7.13 -6.49
C PHE A 536 26.13 -7.15 -8.00
N ASP A 537 25.98 -8.31 -8.64
CA ASP A 537 26.20 -8.48 -10.09
C ASP A 537 25.20 -7.66 -10.91
N THR A 538 24.00 -7.40 -10.37
CA THR A 538 23.01 -6.54 -11.02
C THR A 538 23.47 -5.09 -11.06
N VAL A 539 23.96 -4.54 -9.93
CA VAL A 539 24.53 -3.17 -9.90
C VAL A 539 25.78 -3.09 -10.78
N LYS A 540 26.64 -4.11 -10.71
CA LYS A 540 27.85 -4.19 -11.55
C LYS A 540 27.51 -4.22 -13.04
N GLY A 541 26.58 -5.07 -13.45
CA GLY A 541 26.16 -5.19 -14.84
C GLY A 541 25.52 -3.91 -15.37
N TRP A 542 24.71 -3.23 -14.54
CA TRP A 542 24.18 -1.91 -14.86
C TRP A 542 25.29 -0.87 -15.06
N TRP A 543 26.24 -0.78 -14.12
CA TRP A 543 27.37 0.16 -14.23
C TRP A 543 28.23 -0.15 -15.45
N GLU A 544 28.56 -1.41 -15.71
CA GLU A 544 29.38 -1.82 -16.85
C GLU A 544 28.72 -1.54 -18.21
N ALA A 545 27.38 -1.60 -18.28
CA ALA A 545 26.62 -1.29 -19.49
C ALA A 545 26.59 0.22 -19.82
N CYS A 546 26.79 1.10 -18.84
CA CYS A 546 26.84 2.54 -19.07
C CYS A 546 28.02 2.94 -19.97
N ARG A 547 27.76 3.80 -20.95
CA ARG A 547 28.80 4.39 -21.79
C ARG A 547 29.77 5.26 -20.97
N PRO A 548 31.03 5.47 -21.42
CA PRO A 548 32.00 6.29 -20.69
C PRO A 548 31.50 7.69 -20.34
N GLU A 549 30.76 8.34 -21.25
CA GLU A 549 30.21 9.68 -21.02
C GLU A 549 29.14 9.67 -19.92
N GLU A 550 28.30 8.62 -19.88
CA GLU A 550 27.28 8.46 -18.85
C GLU A 550 27.91 8.15 -17.49
N LYS A 551 28.98 7.34 -17.44
CA LYS A 551 29.72 7.09 -16.19
C LYS A 551 30.27 8.38 -15.61
N GLU A 552 30.81 9.26 -16.46
CA GLU A 552 31.32 10.55 -16.01
C GLU A 552 30.20 11.47 -15.50
N ARG A 553 29.06 11.48 -16.21
CA ARG A 553 27.86 12.20 -15.75
C ARG A 553 27.39 11.70 -14.38
N LEU A 554 27.32 10.38 -14.20
CA LEU A 554 26.90 9.76 -12.94
C LEU A 554 27.90 10.07 -11.80
N ARG A 555 29.21 10.00 -12.05
CA ARG A 555 30.22 10.42 -11.07
C ARG A 555 30.03 11.85 -10.62
N ALA A 556 29.80 12.77 -11.56
CA ALA A 556 29.55 14.18 -11.23
C ALA A 556 28.27 14.35 -10.40
N LYS A 557 27.18 13.67 -10.80
CA LYS A 557 25.88 13.74 -10.13
C LYS A 557 25.89 13.13 -8.72
N LEU A 558 26.74 12.14 -8.46
CA LEU A 558 26.80 11.39 -7.20
C LEU A 558 27.86 11.89 -6.21
N THR A 559 28.48 13.05 -6.47
CA THR A 559 29.38 13.70 -5.50
C THR A 559 28.61 14.24 -4.29
N LYS A 560 29.29 14.42 -3.15
CA LYS A 560 28.71 14.96 -1.90
C LYS A 560 28.05 16.31 -2.14
N GLU A 561 28.73 17.20 -2.88
CA GLU A 561 28.23 18.53 -3.22
C GLU A 561 27.05 18.48 -4.19
N SER A 562 27.07 17.60 -5.20
CA SER A 562 25.94 17.44 -6.10
C SER A 562 24.71 16.91 -5.36
N VAL A 563 24.87 15.88 -4.53
CA VAL A 563 23.77 15.30 -3.75
C VAL A 563 23.15 16.33 -2.81
N LYS A 564 23.98 17.10 -2.07
CA LYS A 564 23.54 18.20 -1.21
C LYS A 564 22.67 19.24 -1.94
N ASN A 565 22.94 19.46 -3.22
CA ASN A 565 22.21 20.41 -4.07
C ASN A 565 21.14 19.73 -4.94
N ARG A 566 20.76 18.48 -4.62
CA ARG A 566 19.80 17.66 -5.40
C ARG A 566 20.18 17.40 -6.86
N GLY A 567 21.45 17.53 -7.23
CA GLY A 567 21.93 17.29 -8.60
C GLY A 567 21.85 15.82 -9.06
N HIS A 568 21.61 14.89 -8.14
CA HIS A 568 21.37 13.48 -8.40
C HIS A 568 19.91 13.18 -8.82
N GLU A 569 19.01 14.16 -8.73
CA GLU A 569 17.68 14.13 -9.31
C GLU A 569 17.72 14.68 -10.75
N ASP A 570 16.87 14.16 -11.64
CA ASP A 570 16.80 14.49 -13.06
C ASP A 570 15.34 14.71 -13.47
N HIS A 571 14.81 15.89 -13.19
CA HIS A 571 13.41 16.24 -13.44
C HIS A 571 13.08 16.47 -14.93
N ASP A 572 14.10 16.51 -15.80
CA ASP A 572 13.96 16.66 -17.25
C ASP A 572 14.29 15.36 -18.01
N LEU A 573 14.36 14.22 -17.30
CA LEU A 573 14.75 12.93 -17.85
C LEU A 573 13.90 12.53 -19.05
N THR A 574 14.52 12.34 -20.22
CA THR A 574 13.84 11.82 -21.40
C THR A 574 14.18 10.36 -21.69
N LEU A 575 13.29 9.67 -22.40
CA LEU A 575 13.56 8.33 -22.90
C LEU A 575 14.83 8.24 -23.76
N LYS A 576 15.10 9.29 -24.56
CA LYS A 576 16.30 9.34 -25.40
C LYS A 576 17.56 9.29 -24.55
N ASP A 577 17.55 9.92 -23.39
CA ASP A 577 18.69 9.92 -22.47
C ASP A 577 18.92 8.52 -21.91
N LEU A 578 17.85 7.81 -21.54
CA LEU A 578 17.94 6.43 -21.03
C LEU A 578 18.48 5.46 -22.09
N VAL A 579 17.97 5.53 -23.31
CA VAL A 579 18.40 4.66 -24.42
C VAL A 579 19.82 5.02 -24.88
N ALA A 580 20.13 6.31 -24.99
CA ALA A 580 21.46 6.79 -25.36
C ALA A 580 22.52 6.44 -24.29
N ALA A 581 22.13 6.37 -23.01
CA ALA A 581 22.99 5.94 -21.91
C ALA A 581 23.33 4.43 -21.95
N GLY A 582 22.68 3.64 -22.82
CA GLY A 582 22.90 2.20 -22.92
C GLY A 582 22.27 1.41 -21.77
N ARG A 583 21.24 1.99 -21.12
CA ARG A 583 20.61 1.39 -19.95
C ARG A 583 19.84 0.10 -20.32
N PRO A 584 19.92 -0.97 -19.51
CA PRO A 584 19.21 -2.21 -19.77
C PRO A 584 17.69 -2.01 -19.68
N ARG A 585 16.91 -2.73 -20.49
CA ARG A 585 15.44 -2.70 -20.46
C ARG A 585 14.89 -4.01 -19.88
N GLY A 586 13.92 -3.90 -18.99
CA GLY A 586 13.25 -5.03 -18.35
C GLY A 586 13.95 -5.52 -17.09
N PRO A 587 13.39 -6.55 -16.42
CA PRO A 587 13.86 -6.98 -15.11
C PRO A 587 15.26 -7.58 -15.17
N ALA A 588 15.93 -7.62 -14.02
CA ALA A 588 17.26 -8.20 -13.92
C ALA A 588 17.26 -9.68 -14.29
N SER A 589 18.34 -10.12 -14.95
CA SER A 589 18.54 -11.51 -15.34
C SER A 589 19.65 -12.14 -14.49
N PHE A 590 19.34 -13.26 -13.87
CA PHE A 590 20.27 -14.05 -13.06
C PHE A 590 19.95 -15.56 -13.20
N PRO A 591 20.86 -16.47 -12.78
CA PRO A 591 20.59 -17.91 -12.86
C PRO A 591 19.29 -18.31 -12.16
N GLY A 592 18.34 -18.86 -12.92
CA GLY A 592 17.03 -19.26 -12.41
C GLY A 592 15.97 -18.15 -12.35
N SER A 593 16.26 -16.95 -12.87
CA SER A 593 15.31 -15.81 -12.90
C SER A 593 14.07 -16.03 -13.80
N GLN A 594 14.17 -16.90 -14.80
CA GLN A 594 13.10 -17.21 -15.75
C GLN A 594 12.87 -18.74 -15.83
N PRO A 595 12.24 -19.34 -14.81
CA PRO A 595 11.84 -20.74 -14.86
C PRO A 595 10.78 -20.98 -15.94
N GLU A 596 10.71 -22.21 -16.46
CA GLU A 596 9.66 -22.59 -17.41
C GLU A 596 8.30 -22.67 -16.70
N VAL A 597 7.33 -21.89 -17.21
CA VAL A 597 5.98 -21.78 -16.64
C VAL A 597 4.92 -21.86 -17.72
N LYS A 598 3.74 -22.37 -17.36
CA LYS A 598 2.53 -22.42 -18.19
C LYS A 598 1.39 -21.62 -17.57
N GLN A 599 0.47 -21.16 -18.41
CA GLN A 599 -0.75 -20.51 -17.95
C GLN A 599 -1.61 -21.52 -17.15
N PRO A 600 -2.15 -21.15 -15.99
CA PRO A 600 -3.15 -21.97 -15.31
C PRO A 600 -4.42 -22.08 -16.17
N PRO A 601 -5.15 -23.22 -16.10
CA PRO A 601 -6.42 -23.35 -16.79
C PRO A 601 -7.43 -22.35 -16.21
N LYS A 602 -8.24 -21.73 -17.08
CA LYS A 602 -9.33 -20.84 -16.68
C LYS A 602 -10.21 -21.56 -15.66
N LYS A 603 -10.38 -20.97 -14.48
CA LYS A 603 -11.37 -21.41 -13.50
C LYS A 603 -12.56 -20.46 -13.61
N VAL A 604 -13.68 -20.97 -14.10
CA VAL A 604 -14.99 -20.35 -13.84
C VAL A 604 -15.12 -20.27 -12.33
N SER A 605 -15.39 -19.09 -11.77
CA SER A 605 -15.56 -18.99 -10.32
C SER A 605 -16.76 -19.85 -9.87
N PHE A 606 -16.67 -20.34 -8.63
CA PHE A 606 -17.63 -21.25 -7.99
C PHE A 606 -19.09 -20.76 -8.11
N PRO A 607 -20.10 -21.66 -8.07
CA PRO A 607 -21.47 -21.34 -8.45
C PRO A 607 -22.06 -20.18 -7.64
N LEU A 608 -22.50 -19.15 -8.36
CA LEU A 608 -23.15 -17.93 -7.86
C LEU A 608 -24.16 -18.20 -6.72
N ALA A 609 -24.86 -19.33 -6.75
CA ALA A 609 -25.83 -19.77 -5.75
C ALA A 609 -25.36 -19.78 -4.28
N TRP A 610 -24.07 -20.05 -4.01
CA TRP A 610 -23.56 -20.12 -2.64
C TRP A 610 -23.26 -18.72 -2.06
N ALA A 611 -22.68 -17.81 -2.86
CA ALA A 611 -22.36 -16.44 -2.44
C ALA A 611 -23.63 -15.61 -2.15
N ILE A 612 -24.70 -15.79 -2.94
CA ILE A 612 -26.01 -15.14 -2.69
C ILE A 612 -26.57 -15.53 -1.33
N ASN A 613 -26.44 -16.81 -0.97
CA ASN A 613 -26.98 -17.34 0.28
C ASN A 613 -26.23 -16.81 1.50
N GLU A 614 -24.96 -16.44 1.33
CA GLU A 614 -24.13 -15.84 2.37
C GLU A 614 -24.43 -14.34 2.48
N LEU A 615 -24.44 -13.60 1.36
CA LEU A 615 -24.77 -12.17 1.34
C LEU A 615 -26.21 -11.86 1.79
N GLY A 616 -27.17 -12.66 1.34
CA GLY A 616 -28.57 -12.54 1.73
C GLY A 616 -28.79 -12.85 3.21
N ARG A 617 -27.99 -13.75 3.80
CA ARG A 617 -27.99 -13.98 5.25
C ARG A 617 -27.34 -12.84 6.01
N ASP A 618 -26.20 -12.34 5.54
CA ASP A 618 -25.42 -11.31 6.22
C ASP A 618 -26.13 -9.95 6.21
N ILE A 619 -26.71 -9.54 5.07
CA ILE A 619 -27.51 -8.32 4.96
C ILE A 619 -28.77 -8.41 5.82
N ASN A 620 -29.49 -9.53 5.76
CA ASN A 620 -30.71 -9.70 6.55
C ASN A 620 -30.40 -9.77 8.06
N PHE A 621 -29.29 -10.40 8.45
CA PHE A 621 -28.80 -10.47 9.84
C PHE A 621 -28.37 -9.09 10.36
N ILE A 622 -27.61 -8.31 9.60
CA ILE A 622 -27.23 -6.93 9.97
C ILE A 622 -28.47 -6.07 10.14
N PHE A 623 -29.44 -6.17 9.23
CA PHE A 623 -30.66 -5.38 9.26
C PHE A 623 -31.55 -5.75 10.45
N THR A 624 -31.73 -7.06 10.72
CA THR A 624 -32.51 -7.52 11.88
C THR A 624 -31.83 -7.24 13.21
N THR A 625 -30.50 -7.40 13.30
CA THR A 625 -29.73 -7.17 14.53
C THR A 625 -29.62 -5.68 14.85
N THR A 626 -29.43 -4.81 13.85
CA THR A 626 -29.45 -3.34 14.03
C THR A 626 -30.83 -2.87 14.49
N LYS A 627 -31.92 -3.39 13.90
CA LYS A 627 -33.28 -3.05 14.34
C LYS A 627 -33.60 -3.58 15.74
N LYS A 628 -33.09 -4.77 16.09
CA LYS A 628 -33.21 -5.35 17.44
C LYS A 628 -32.37 -4.61 18.47
N SER A 629 -31.20 -4.06 18.15
CA SER A 629 -30.38 -3.36 19.16
C SER A 629 -31.07 -2.12 19.74
N PHE A 630 -31.94 -1.49 18.96
CA PHE A 630 -32.77 -0.36 19.41
C PHE A 630 -34.02 -0.75 20.22
N SER A 631 -34.46 -2.02 20.17
CA SER A 631 -35.74 -2.47 20.74
C SER A 631 -35.63 -3.61 21.76
N ASP A 632 -34.63 -4.49 21.63
CA ASP A 632 -34.27 -5.59 22.53
C ASP A 632 -32.74 -5.83 22.49
N PRO A 633 -31.97 -5.07 23.27
CA PRO A 633 -30.52 -5.16 23.28
C PRO A 633 -29.97 -6.48 23.87
N VAL A 634 -30.78 -7.26 24.61
CA VAL A 634 -30.37 -8.56 25.17
C VAL A 634 -30.58 -9.67 24.15
N GLY A 635 -31.69 -9.66 23.42
CA GLY A 635 -31.93 -10.56 22.29
C GLY A 635 -30.93 -10.37 21.15
N ALA A 636 -30.51 -9.13 20.88
CA ALA A 636 -29.47 -8.83 19.90
C ALA A 636 -28.11 -9.47 20.26
N VAL A 637 -27.77 -9.60 21.56
CA VAL A 637 -26.55 -10.28 22.02
C VAL A 637 -26.65 -11.80 21.83
N GLY A 638 -27.84 -12.38 22.01
CA GLY A 638 -28.08 -13.81 21.78
C GLY A 638 -27.90 -14.21 20.31
N ASP A 639 -28.43 -13.42 19.39
CA ASP A 639 -28.33 -13.67 17.94
C ASP A 639 -26.87 -13.64 17.45
N VAL A 640 -26.03 -12.77 18.06
CA VAL A 640 -24.60 -12.59 17.76
C VAL A 640 -23.75 -13.78 18.22
N ILE A 641 -24.11 -14.41 19.34
CA ILE A 641 -23.42 -15.61 19.85
C ILE A 641 -23.69 -16.83 18.96
N THR A 642 -24.81 -16.83 18.22
CA THR A 642 -25.23 -17.97 17.38
C THR A 642 -24.84 -17.86 15.89
N GLY A 643 -24.32 -16.72 15.42
CA GLY A 643 -23.94 -16.50 14.02
C GLY A 643 -22.53 -17.02 13.66
N THR A 644 -22.42 -17.95 12.70
CA THR A 644 -21.18 -18.69 12.39
C THR A 644 -20.38 -18.16 11.18
N GLY A 645 -20.25 -16.85 10.99
CA GLY A 645 -19.48 -16.23 9.88
C GLY A 645 -18.34 -15.32 10.36
N SER A 646 -17.18 -15.32 9.68
CA SER A 646 -16.02 -14.48 10.08
C SER A 646 -16.32 -12.99 10.02
N PHE A 647 -17.17 -12.56 9.07
CA PHE A 647 -17.70 -11.21 8.90
C PHE A 647 -18.53 -10.75 10.12
N ILE A 648 -19.40 -11.63 10.64
CA ILE A 648 -20.34 -11.38 11.75
C ILE A 648 -19.62 -11.14 13.08
N SER A 649 -18.48 -11.80 13.32
CA SER A 649 -17.78 -11.70 14.60
C SER A 649 -17.12 -10.34 14.84
N ARG A 650 -16.64 -9.67 13.78
CA ARG A 650 -15.77 -8.49 13.89
C ARG A 650 -16.53 -7.16 13.93
N THR A 651 -17.56 -6.99 13.09
CA THR A 651 -18.42 -5.80 13.07
C THR A 651 -19.29 -5.70 14.32
N THR A 652 -19.73 -6.83 14.87
CA THR A 652 -20.68 -6.82 15.99
C THR A 652 -20.01 -6.64 17.36
N LEU A 653 -18.74 -7.05 17.52
CA LEU A 653 -17.94 -6.75 18.71
C LEU A 653 -17.71 -5.23 18.87
N ALA A 654 -17.60 -4.48 17.77
CA ALA A 654 -17.49 -3.02 17.78
C ALA A 654 -18.82 -2.34 18.13
N ALA A 655 -19.96 -2.85 17.63
CA ALA A 655 -21.28 -2.31 17.95
C ALA A 655 -21.72 -2.56 19.42
N ILE A 656 -21.22 -3.64 20.05
CA ILE A 656 -21.55 -3.99 21.45
C ILE A 656 -20.63 -3.30 22.48
N SER A 657 -19.43 -2.89 22.09
CA SER A 657 -18.47 -2.23 23.00
C SER A 657 -18.83 -0.76 23.29
N VAL A 658 -19.43 -0.06 22.32
CA VAL A 658 -19.82 1.36 22.42
C VAL A 658 -20.94 1.60 23.46
N PRO A 659 -22.05 0.83 23.49
CA PRO A 659 -23.08 0.99 24.52
C PRO A 659 -22.59 0.61 25.93
N ARG A 660 -21.68 -0.37 26.04
CA ARG A 660 -21.08 -0.78 27.32
C ARG A 660 -20.14 0.30 27.88
N TRP A 661 -19.43 1.02 27.01
CA TRP A 661 -18.61 2.17 27.40
C TRP A 661 -19.49 3.35 27.86
N PHE A 662 -20.56 3.65 27.12
CA PHE A 662 -21.55 4.67 27.50
C PHE A 662 -22.28 4.35 28.82
N ALA A 663 -22.72 3.10 29.02
CA ALA A 663 -23.38 2.68 30.26
C ALA A 663 -22.43 2.75 31.48
N ARG A 664 -21.13 2.46 31.29
CA ARG A 664 -20.11 2.62 32.32
C ARG A 664 -19.81 4.09 32.62
N GLN A 665 -19.75 4.95 31.61
CA GLN A 665 -19.56 6.40 31.77
C GLN A 665 -20.77 7.09 32.41
N ALA A 666 -22.00 6.73 32.01
CA ALA A 666 -23.23 7.24 32.60
C ALA A 666 -23.39 6.83 34.08
N GLY A 667 -23.01 5.59 34.43
CA GLY A 667 -22.96 5.14 35.82
C GLY A 667 -21.90 5.89 36.65
N HIS A 668 -20.77 6.26 36.03
CA HIS A 668 -19.71 7.01 36.70
C HIS A 668 -20.05 8.49 36.89
N LEU A 669 -20.74 9.12 35.92
CA LEU A 669 -21.29 10.48 36.03
C LEU A 669 -22.41 10.57 37.07
N GLY A 670 -23.33 9.59 37.09
CA GLY A 670 -24.43 9.56 38.07
C GLY A 670 -23.96 9.46 39.52
N SER A 671 -22.82 8.79 39.76
CA SER A 671 -22.21 8.68 41.09
C SER A 671 -21.46 9.94 41.56
N LYS A 672 -21.12 10.85 40.64
CA LYS A 672 -20.37 12.10 40.94
C LYS A 672 -21.26 13.34 41.07
N ILE A 673 -22.53 13.27 40.68
CA ILE A 673 -23.48 14.42 40.67
C ILE A 673 -24.44 14.41 41.88
N TRP A 674 -24.30 13.49 42.84
CA TRP A 674 -25.19 13.45 44.02
C TRP A 674 -24.50 13.84 45.35
N PRO A 675 -24.44 15.14 45.71
CA PRO A 675 -24.11 15.58 47.05
C PRO A 675 -25.38 15.96 47.83
N PHE A 676 -25.72 15.17 48.87
CA PHE A 676 -26.73 15.41 49.93
C PHE A 676 -28.21 15.53 49.48
N GLY A 677 -29.22 14.86 50.05
CA GLY A 677 -29.36 14.10 51.29
C GLY A 677 -30.79 14.33 51.80
N SER A 678 -31.52 13.29 52.21
CA SER A 678 -32.58 13.46 53.20
C SER A 678 -32.62 12.24 54.11
N GLY A 679 -32.11 12.43 55.32
CA GLY A 679 -32.50 11.61 56.45
C GLY A 679 -33.84 12.13 56.97
N ARG A 680 -34.80 11.22 57.18
CA ARG A 680 -35.74 11.28 58.30
C ARG A 680 -36.06 9.85 58.72
N ASN A 681 -35.64 9.53 59.94
CA ASN A 681 -36.20 8.49 60.77
C ASN A 681 -37.71 8.71 60.92
N THR A 682 -38.48 7.61 60.95
CA THR A 682 -39.46 7.34 62.02
C THR A 682 -39.83 5.86 62.00
N THR A 683 -39.51 5.21 63.14
CA THR A 683 -40.08 3.98 63.75
C THR A 683 -40.10 2.68 62.97
#